data_AF-A4BB48-F1
#
_entry.id   AF-A4BB48-F1
#
_cell.length_a   1.000
_cell.length_b   1.000
_cell.length_c   1.000
_cell.angle_alpha   90.00
_cell.angle_beta   90.00
_cell.angle_gamma   90.00
#
_symmetry.space_group_name_H-M   'P 1'
#
loop_
_entity.id
_entity.type
_entity.pdbx_description
1 polymer ?
#
loop_
_entity_poly.entity_id
_entity_poly.type
_entity_poly.pdbx_seq_one_letter_code
_entity_poly.pdbx_strand_id
1 'polypeptide(L)'
;MLQQEIDPMLELKPTDIRLSAEAKDKDEAIALMVDDMVASGLVTPAYLEGMRTRETQTSTFLGNGIAIPHGTPETRDEVKQTGIKVLRFDDGLDWGDGQIAHTVIGIAAKSDEHLTVLRQLTHVIMDDDLSNQLHTTPSPDDVIQILKGEKLEPKLNIDAKAMRLDASVTGVHEAKALAAGIMVANGYVSQAEQLSLMTQEPLNFGGGVWLLTELTEQSTPGVAAVVPEQAAQSADFNLLLAISTQGRSHKALYDRLLQMKRDHQLPQLTQAASGSTLADLLRQMPIEGDSIELRLPIEHGLHARPAAQLAKLIKSFKADVWVTNLSGDGMAVQGTSVARLISLGAAHGHSLRFTVTGTDDSNPILQQLSSAVTQGLGDPVMPLPELDEDSAPELDLNEAAEVRPLEAGDELTGMTGAPGMAAGRILKLERLSFNFSEHGQDTTTELDRFEQALDQLMTQVSARLDATNDSTKTKILAMHLELLNDPELVDGTRNAIRQGRSAEAAWTATYQSLADQLSLSSDPMLAERADDFKDLGYQLMLILSGQSTQAADEPHILLCEEISPSQVAEFDPAIVQAIVTAKGGTTSHAAILARAAGIPLLVGCGEQALTLTDGTPVIVDCDNRLLTVADSDESLEQARVEIDRRKQQQAEAFAKRFDPAISQDGVRMEVVANISSASDVEKILAQGAEGIGLFRSEFLYMAHTKEPTHAQQVAEYKSARERLGNTDFPLIVRTLDVGGDKPLPYLAMDDEENPFLGVRGARLSLMRPDLLKRQLKALLEAARSGPIRIMFPMISDIQEWRKIRAIYEEVAADYPDVQCEIGMMIEVPSAALMADVFAPELDFFSIGTNDLTQYTLAVDRGHAKLSRQADPIHPSILRLIDLTVKAAERNNIWVGVCGELAADPFAATLLMGLGVKELSMSSKAIPMVKAAIRQASKAESATLAQQALQAIDAEGVYQLKSKEA
;
A
#
# COMPACT_ATOMS: atom_id res chain seq x y z
N MET A 1 -23.06 27.76 -21.99
CA MET A 1 -21.78 28.19 -22.60
C MET A 1 -20.92 28.70 -21.45
N LEU A 2 -20.10 27.90 -20.80
CA LEU A 2 -19.14 26.95 -21.35
C LEU A 2 -19.37 25.52 -20.80
N GLN A 3 -19.57 24.59 -21.73
CA GLN A 3 -19.37 23.16 -21.55
C GLN A 3 -17.87 22.88 -21.64
N GLN A 4 -17.37 21.98 -20.78
CA GLN A 4 -16.41 20.93 -21.18
C GLN A 4 -16.36 19.87 -20.06
N GLU A 5 -17.21 18.84 -20.21
CA GLU A 5 -16.99 17.46 -19.72
C GLU A 5 -15.89 16.77 -20.56
N ILE A 6 -15.42 15.59 -20.09
CA ILE A 6 -14.66 14.46 -20.75
C ILE A 6 -13.22 14.28 -20.18
N ASP A 7 -12.66 13.10 -19.79
CA ASP A 7 -13.07 11.68 -19.65
C ASP A 7 -11.91 10.89 -18.96
N PRO A 8 -12.15 9.71 -18.32
CA PRO A 8 -11.11 8.74 -17.95
C PRO A 8 -10.52 8.10 -19.21
N MET A 9 -9.36 8.58 -19.68
CA MET A 9 -8.73 8.09 -20.92
C MET A 9 -9.74 7.92 -22.07
N LEU A 10 -10.57 8.95 -22.30
CA LEU A 10 -11.22 9.24 -23.58
C LEU A 10 -11.65 7.97 -24.35
N GLU A 11 -12.66 7.28 -23.81
CA GLU A 11 -13.25 6.02 -24.29
C GLU A 11 -12.44 5.29 -25.38
N LEU A 12 -11.23 4.81 -25.07
CA LEU A 12 -10.46 4.02 -26.03
C LEU A 12 -11.28 2.77 -26.38
N LYS A 13 -11.85 2.73 -27.58
CA LYS A 13 -12.64 1.60 -28.06
C LYS A 13 -11.72 0.62 -28.79
N PRO A 14 -12.10 -0.65 -28.92
CA PRO A 14 -11.41 -1.59 -29.79
C PRO A 14 -11.21 -1.04 -31.23
N THR A 15 -12.09 -0.16 -31.69
CA THR A 15 -11.99 0.53 -33.00
C THR A 15 -10.92 1.61 -33.09
N ASP A 16 -10.35 2.03 -31.96
CA ASP A 16 -9.29 3.03 -31.88
C ASP A 16 -7.88 2.41 -31.88
N ILE A 17 -7.81 1.08 -31.92
CA ILE A 17 -6.59 0.28 -31.87
C ILE A 17 -6.41 -0.50 -33.17
N ARG A 18 -5.24 -0.39 -33.78
CA ARG A 18 -4.82 -1.20 -34.93
C ARG A 18 -3.61 -2.04 -34.55
N LEU A 19 -3.82 -3.35 -34.36
CA LEU A 19 -2.79 -4.27 -33.85
C LEU A 19 -1.70 -4.66 -34.86
N SER A 20 -1.99 -4.62 -36.16
CA SER A 20 -1.01 -4.95 -37.22
C SER A 20 -0.96 -3.83 -38.25
N ALA A 21 -0.43 -2.68 -37.83
CA ALA A 21 -0.19 -1.55 -38.71
C ALA A 21 1.09 -1.78 -39.54
N GLU A 22 1.11 -1.26 -40.78
CA GLU A 22 2.28 -1.31 -41.66
C GLU A 22 2.70 0.12 -42.03
N ALA A 23 3.98 0.43 -41.83
CA ALA A 23 4.63 1.67 -42.26
C ALA A 23 6.11 1.38 -42.56
N LYS A 24 6.70 2.07 -43.55
CA LYS A 24 8.12 1.86 -43.93
C LYS A 24 9.07 2.66 -43.06
N ASP A 25 8.63 3.80 -42.56
CA ASP A 25 9.42 4.71 -41.74
C ASP A 25 8.53 5.49 -40.77
N LYS A 26 9.17 6.15 -39.80
CA LYS A 26 8.51 7.00 -38.79
C LYS A 26 7.57 8.04 -39.40
N ASP A 27 7.94 8.64 -40.53
CA ASP A 27 7.12 9.68 -41.17
C ASP A 27 5.83 9.11 -41.78
N GLU A 28 5.89 7.89 -42.33
CA GLU A 28 4.73 7.15 -42.82
C GLU A 28 3.84 6.68 -41.65
N ALA A 29 4.41 6.30 -40.50
CA ALA A 29 3.64 5.94 -39.31
C ALA A 29 2.91 7.14 -38.68
N ILE A 30 3.55 8.32 -38.63
CA ILE A 30 2.91 9.56 -38.17
C ILE A 30 1.79 9.98 -39.14
N ALA A 31 2.01 9.84 -40.46
CA ALA A 31 0.96 10.09 -41.44
C ALA A 31 -0.23 9.14 -41.29
N LEU A 32 0.03 7.84 -41.12
CA LEU A 32 -0.98 6.81 -40.88
C LEU A 32 -1.80 7.09 -39.61
N MET A 33 -1.13 7.50 -38.54
CA MET A 33 -1.78 7.90 -37.29
C MET A 33 -2.73 9.08 -37.48
N VAL A 34 -2.29 10.11 -38.21
CA VAL A 34 -3.12 11.30 -38.48
C VAL A 34 -4.29 10.97 -39.40
N ASP A 35 -4.10 10.11 -40.40
CA ASP A 35 -5.19 9.64 -41.28
C ASP A 35 -6.28 8.92 -40.46
N ASP A 36 -5.91 8.06 -39.51
CA ASP A 36 -6.85 7.37 -38.61
C ASP A 36 -7.58 8.36 -37.68
N MET A 37 -6.89 9.41 -37.21
CA MET A 37 -7.50 10.49 -36.43
C MET A 37 -8.47 11.36 -37.26
N VAL A 38 -8.12 11.66 -38.51
CA VAL A 38 -8.99 12.40 -39.44
C VAL A 38 -10.24 11.59 -39.77
N ALA A 39 -10.09 10.30 -40.05
CA ALA A 39 -11.20 9.38 -40.31
C ALA A 39 -12.17 9.29 -39.13
N SER A 40 -11.64 9.40 -37.91
CA SER A 40 -12.40 9.36 -36.66
C SER A 40 -12.91 10.74 -36.22
N GLY A 41 -12.68 11.79 -37.01
CA GLY A 41 -13.16 13.14 -36.75
C GLY A 41 -12.41 13.91 -35.67
N LEU A 42 -11.28 13.41 -35.17
CA LEU A 42 -10.51 14.02 -34.07
C LEU A 42 -9.75 15.28 -34.50
N VAL A 43 -9.18 15.28 -35.70
CA VAL A 43 -8.32 16.37 -36.21
C VAL A 43 -8.60 16.72 -37.68
N THR A 44 -8.04 17.83 -38.17
CA THR A 44 -7.97 18.14 -39.61
C THR A 44 -6.69 17.57 -40.24
N PRO A 45 -6.61 17.44 -41.58
CA PRO A 45 -5.37 17.03 -42.25
C PRO A 45 -4.15 17.93 -42.00
N ALA A 46 -4.37 19.19 -41.58
CA ALA A 46 -3.28 20.12 -41.30
C ALA A 46 -2.52 19.79 -39.99
N TYR A 47 -3.11 18.94 -39.12
CA TYR A 47 -2.47 18.52 -37.87
C TYR A 47 -1.18 17.70 -38.07
N LEU A 48 -1.02 17.07 -39.25
CA LEU A 48 0.18 16.31 -39.61
C LEU A 48 1.46 17.15 -39.52
N GLU A 49 1.40 18.40 -39.98
CA GLU A 49 2.56 19.30 -39.94
C GLU A 49 2.97 19.63 -38.49
N GLY A 50 2.00 19.69 -37.59
CA GLY A 50 2.22 19.87 -36.15
C GLY A 50 2.92 18.68 -35.51
N MET A 51 2.46 17.45 -35.79
CA MET A 51 3.12 16.25 -35.26
C MET A 51 4.56 16.11 -35.77
N ARG A 52 4.80 16.38 -37.06
CA ARG A 52 6.14 16.37 -37.64
C ARG A 52 7.05 17.43 -37.02
N THR A 53 6.55 18.66 -36.89
CA THR A 53 7.31 19.74 -36.26
C THR A 53 7.68 19.38 -34.82
N ARG A 54 6.74 18.82 -34.05
CA ARG A 54 6.98 18.38 -32.66
C ARG A 54 8.07 17.31 -32.57
N GLU A 55 8.03 16.34 -33.48
CA GLU A 55 9.00 15.24 -33.56
C GLU A 55 10.41 15.74 -33.91
N THR A 56 10.52 16.74 -34.80
CA THR A 56 11.84 17.32 -35.17
C THR A 56 12.50 18.12 -34.04
N GLN A 57 11.73 18.63 -33.07
CA GLN A 57 12.28 19.35 -31.91
C GLN A 57 12.88 18.39 -30.88
N THR A 58 12.20 17.28 -30.60
CA THR A 58 12.63 16.24 -29.66
C THR A 58 11.87 14.97 -29.98
N SER A 59 12.58 13.82 -30.03
CA SER A 59 11.97 12.50 -30.24
C SER A 59 10.81 12.26 -29.28
N THR A 60 9.71 11.72 -29.81
CA THR A 60 8.53 11.32 -29.02
C THR A 60 8.60 9.88 -28.52
N PHE A 61 9.75 9.22 -28.68
CA PHE A 61 10.02 7.91 -28.07
C PHE A 61 10.21 8.04 -26.55
N LEU A 62 9.56 7.16 -25.78
CA LEU A 62 9.55 7.24 -24.31
C LEU A 62 10.29 6.11 -23.60
N GLY A 63 10.72 5.07 -24.32
CA GLY A 63 11.31 3.86 -23.73
C GLY A 63 10.47 2.62 -24.02
N ASN A 64 11.08 1.44 -23.83
CA ASN A 64 10.41 0.14 -23.88
C ASN A 64 9.48 -0.05 -25.08
N GLY A 65 9.91 0.36 -26.27
CA GLY A 65 9.16 0.16 -27.50
C GLY A 65 7.92 1.04 -27.69
N ILE A 66 7.74 2.11 -26.89
CA ILE A 66 6.56 2.99 -26.95
C ILE A 66 6.93 4.39 -27.46
N ALA A 67 6.15 4.92 -28.41
CA ALA A 67 6.25 6.29 -28.91
C ALA A 67 4.91 7.04 -28.86
N ILE A 68 4.94 8.34 -28.57
CA ILE A 68 3.72 9.16 -28.37
C ILE A 68 3.74 10.45 -29.22
N PRO A 69 3.51 10.36 -30.53
CA PRO A 69 3.45 11.53 -31.40
C PRO A 69 2.21 12.40 -31.09
N HIS A 70 2.42 13.72 -31.01
CA HIS A 70 1.39 14.73 -30.76
C HIS A 70 1.77 16.06 -31.44
N GLY A 71 0.78 16.92 -31.71
CA GLY A 71 1.01 18.22 -32.37
C GLY A 71 1.65 19.28 -31.46
N THR A 72 2.21 20.33 -32.06
CA THR A 72 2.72 21.50 -31.31
C THR A 72 1.58 22.41 -30.83
N PRO A 73 1.82 23.31 -29.84
CA PRO A 73 0.81 24.27 -29.38
C PRO A 73 0.18 25.12 -30.50
N GLU A 74 0.92 25.42 -31.57
CA GLU A 74 0.47 26.20 -32.72
C GLU A 74 -0.53 25.45 -33.62
N THR A 75 -0.65 24.14 -33.45
CA THR A 75 -1.58 23.28 -34.22
C THR A 75 -2.81 22.85 -33.43
N ARG A 76 -3.04 23.45 -32.25
CA ARG A 76 -4.22 23.16 -31.41
C ARG A 76 -5.55 23.49 -32.08
N ASP A 77 -5.59 24.53 -32.92
CA ASP A 77 -6.80 24.93 -33.67
C ASP A 77 -7.23 23.88 -34.71
N GLU A 78 -6.34 22.94 -35.05
CA GLU A 78 -6.62 21.83 -35.97
C GLU A 78 -7.23 20.59 -35.27
N VAL A 79 -7.32 20.61 -33.94
CA VAL A 79 -7.96 19.55 -33.14
C VAL A 79 -9.46 19.84 -33.02
N LYS A 80 -10.29 18.99 -33.63
CA LYS A 80 -11.76 19.09 -33.56
C LYS A 80 -12.32 18.51 -32.27
N GLN A 81 -11.76 17.39 -31.82
CA GLN A 81 -12.14 16.68 -30.60
C GLN A 81 -10.88 16.06 -29.97
N THR A 82 -10.74 16.15 -28.64
CA THR A 82 -9.66 15.45 -27.94
C THR A 82 -9.86 13.95 -28.10
N GLY A 83 -8.80 13.18 -28.35
CA GLY A 83 -8.89 11.72 -28.51
C GLY A 83 -7.52 11.05 -28.70
N ILE A 84 -7.51 9.72 -28.59
CA ILE A 84 -6.30 8.90 -28.66
C ILE A 84 -6.50 7.81 -29.73
N LYS A 85 -5.40 7.44 -30.41
CA LYS A 85 -5.34 6.30 -31.33
C LYS A 85 -4.09 5.47 -31.05
N VAL A 86 -4.18 4.16 -31.21
CA VAL A 86 -3.06 3.24 -30.98
C VAL A 86 -2.77 2.44 -32.24
N LEU A 87 -1.52 2.52 -32.70
CA LEU A 87 -0.99 1.68 -33.78
C LEU A 87 0.07 0.75 -33.19
N ARG A 88 0.00 -0.53 -33.53
CA ARG A 88 1.01 -1.50 -33.15
C ARG A 88 1.65 -2.10 -34.40
N PHE A 89 2.97 -2.24 -34.37
CA PHE A 89 3.81 -2.74 -35.45
C PHE A 89 4.46 -4.04 -35.00
N ASP A 90 4.05 -5.15 -35.62
CA ASP A 90 4.48 -6.50 -35.20
C ASP A 90 6.00 -6.68 -35.29
N ASP A 91 6.65 -6.10 -36.30
CA ASP A 91 8.11 -6.14 -36.49
C ASP A 91 8.86 -4.97 -35.81
N GLY A 92 8.11 -4.03 -35.20
CA GLY A 92 8.65 -2.76 -34.70
C GLY A 92 9.05 -1.81 -35.84
N LEU A 93 9.09 -0.52 -35.54
CA LEU A 93 9.47 0.52 -36.49
C LEU A 93 10.61 1.38 -35.92
N ASP A 94 11.65 1.64 -36.71
CA ASP A 94 12.71 2.57 -36.31
C ASP A 94 12.15 3.99 -36.14
N TRP A 95 12.17 4.46 -34.89
CA TRP A 95 11.67 5.76 -34.47
C TRP A 95 12.79 6.81 -34.32
N GLY A 96 13.99 6.52 -34.84
CA GLY A 96 15.16 7.41 -34.84
C GLY A 96 16.25 6.94 -33.87
N ASP A 97 17.51 7.21 -34.21
CA ASP A 97 18.70 6.88 -33.41
C ASP A 97 18.79 5.41 -32.94
N GLY A 98 18.17 4.48 -33.68
CA GLY A 98 18.15 3.05 -33.35
C GLY A 98 17.10 2.64 -32.31
N GLN A 99 16.18 3.54 -31.94
CA GLN A 99 15.06 3.26 -31.03
C GLN A 99 13.93 2.61 -31.82
N ILE A 100 13.56 1.37 -31.48
CA ILE A 100 12.48 0.63 -32.16
C ILE A 100 11.17 0.82 -31.39
N ALA A 101 10.14 1.36 -32.03
CA ALA A 101 8.79 1.48 -31.48
C ALA A 101 7.88 0.35 -31.99
N HIS A 102 7.34 -0.45 -31.07
CA HIS A 102 6.35 -1.49 -31.34
C HIS A 102 4.93 -0.99 -31.14
N THR A 103 4.71 -0.04 -30.23
CA THR A 103 3.41 0.58 -29.99
C THR A 103 3.52 2.10 -30.09
N VAL A 104 2.68 2.70 -30.93
CA VAL A 104 2.63 4.15 -31.16
C VAL A 104 1.26 4.67 -30.72
N ILE A 105 1.24 5.62 -29.79
CA ILE A 105 0.02 6.18 -29.20
C ILE A 105 -0.09 7.64 -29.64
N GLY A 106 -0.96 7.91 -30.61
CA GLY A 106 -1.18 9.25 -31.11
C GLY A 106 -2.16 10.00 -30.22
N ILE A 107 -1.85 11.25 -29.88
CA ILE A 107 -2.72 12.10 -29.06
C ILE A 107 -3.17 13.33 -29.86
N ALA A 108 -4.48 13.53 -29.94
CA ALA A 108 -5.11 14.79 -30.37
C ALA A 108 -5.62 15.51 -29.11
N ALA A 109 -5.01 16.63 -28.73
CA ALA A 109 -5.37 17.35 -27.49
C ALA A 109 -5.55 18.86 -27.73
N LYS A 110 -6.63 19.43 -27.18
CA LYS A 110 -6.91 20.88 -27.23
C LYS A 110 -6.17 21.67 -26.15
N SER A 111 -5.73 21.01 -25.08
CA SER A 111 -5.03 21.61 -23.94
C SER A 111 -3.80 20.77 -23.51
N ASP A 112 -3.32 20.91 -22.28
CA ASP A 112 -2.19 20.14 -21.73
C ASP A 112 -2.57 18.68 -21.33
N GLU A 113 -3.73 18.19 -21.79
CA GLU A 113 -4.28 16.84 -21.59
C GLU A 113 -3.31 15.68 -21.96
N HIS A 114 -2.36 15.90 -22.88
CA HIS A 114 -1.33 14.90 -23.21
C HIS A 114 -0.46 14.51 -22.00
N LEU A 115 -0.30 15.40 -21.00
CA LEU A 115 0.44 15.11 -19.76
C LEU A 115 -0.29 14.10 -18.86
N THR A 116 -1.63 14.07 -18.91
CA THR A 116 -2.44 13.10 -18.16
C THR A 116 -2.28 11.70 -18.75
N VAL A 117 -2.27 11.58 -20.08
CA VAL A 117 -2.00 10.31 -20.79
C VAL A 117 -0.59 9.81 -20.50
N LEU A 118 0.41 10.71 -20.48
CA LEU A 118 1.79 10.35 -20.13
C LEU A 118 1.91 9.80 -18.70
N ARG A 119 1.22 10.41 -17.71
CA ARG A 119 1.19 9.93 -16.32
C ARG A 119 0.55 8.54 -16.19
N GLN A 120 -0.50 8.28 -16.96
CA GLN A 120 -1.19 6.99 -16.95
C GLN A 120 -0.44 5.89 -17.70
N LEU A 121 0.45 6.23 -18.63
CA LEU A 121 1.29 5.24 -19.32
C LEU A 121 2.60 4.96 -18.58
N THR A 122 2.84 5.66 -17.46
CA THR A 122 4.10 5.54 -16.72
C THR A 122 4.29 4.12 -16.16
N HIS A 123 3.23 3.42 -15.73
CA HIS A 123 3.35 2.03 -15.26
C HIS A 123 3.69 1.06 -16.40
N VAL A 124 3.17 1.26 -17.61
CA VAL A 124 3.49 0.41 -18.77
C VAL A 124 4.90 0.69 -19.30
N ILE A 125 5.33 1.96 -19.29
CA ILE A 125 6.68 2.35 -19.74
C ILE A 125 7.75 1.85 -18.75
N MET A 126 7.44 1.74 -17.47
CA MET A 126 8.40 1.30 -16.43
C MET A 126 8.43 -0.22 -16.21
N ASP A 127 7.45 -0.96 -16.73
CA ASP A 127 7.33 -2.42 -16.57
C ASP A 127 7.59 -3.12 -17.92
N ASP A 128 8.76 -3.76 -18.04
CA ASP A 128 9.19 -4.45 -19.25
C ASP A 128 8.23 -5.59 -19.66
N ASP A 129 7.60 -6.26 -18.68
CA ASP A 129 6.67 -7.37 -18.94
C ASP A 129 5.33 -6.85 -19.45
N LEU A 130 4.80 -5.77 -18.86
CA LEU A 130 3.59 -5.11 -19.34
C LEU A 130 3.81 -4.46 -20.72
N SER A 131 4.98 -3.87 -20.97
CA SER A 131 5.29 -3.32 -22.30
C SER A 131 5.39 -4.43 -23.35
N ASN A 132 6.04 -5.55 -23.02
CA ASN A 132 6.10 -6.71 -23.90
C ASN A 132 4.71 -7.31 -24.16
N GLN A 133 3.84 -7.37 -23.15
CA GLN A 133 2.43 -7.78 -23.32
C GLN A 133 1.66 -6.81 -24.22
N LEU A 134 1.87 -5.50 -24.07
CA LEU A 134 1.26 -4.48 -24.94
C LEU A 134 1.71 -4.62 -26.40
N HIS A 135 2.98 -4.97 -26.63
CA HIS A 135 3.54 -5.18 -27.97
C HIS A 135 3.08 -6.48 -28.63
N THR A 136 2.62 -7.47 -27.86
CA THR A 136 2.36 -8.82 -28.38
C THR A 136 0.91 -9.27 -28.27
N THR A 137 0.07 -8.61 -27.47
CA THR A 137 -1.31 -9.07 -27.24
C THR A 137 -2.18 -9.03 -28.51
N PRO A 138 -2.83 -10.13 -28.91
CA PRO A 138 -3.68 -10.14 -30.10
C PRO A 138 -5.06 -9.50 -29.88
N SER A 139 -5.32 -8.94 -28.69
CA SER A 139 -6.62 -8.46 -28.25
C SER A 139 -6.61 -6.94 -28.04
N PRO A 140 -7.47 -6.17 -28.73
CA PRO A 140 -7.65 -4.75 -28.46
C PRO A 140 -8.15 -4.48 -27.03
N ASP A 141 -8.91 -5.42 -26.44
CA ASP A 141 -9.41 -5.28 -25.07
C ASP A 141 -8.26 -5.41 -24.04
N ASP A 142 -7.29 -6.27 -24.31
CA ASP A 142 -6.10 -6.41 -23.46
C ASP A 142 -5.22 -5.16 -23.58
N VAL A 143 -5.09 -4.58 -24.78
CA VAL A 143 -4.43 -3.26 -24.96
C VAL A 143 -5.13 -2.21 -24.09
N ILE A 144 -6.46 -2.18 -24.06
CA ILE A 144 -7.21 -1.23 -23.22
C ILE A 144 -6.94 -1.48 -21.73
N GLN A 145 -6.97 -2.74 -21.28
CA GLN A 145 -6.75 -3.10 -19.87
C GLN A 145 -5.32 -2.78 -19.40
N ILE A 146 -4.31 -3.08 -20.24
CA ILE A 146 -2.91 -2.78 -19.95
C ILE A 146 -2.70 -1.26 -19.84
N LEU A 147 -3.25 -0.48 -20.76
CA LEU A 147 -3.15 0.99 -20.73
C LEU A 147 -3.92 1.61 -19.54
N LYS A 148 -4.87 0.89 -18.94
CA LYS A 148 -5.64 1.32 -17.74
C LYS A 148 -5.03 0.91 -16.39
N GLY A 149 -4.09 -0.06 -16.36
CA GLY A 149 -3.38 -0.46 -15.14
C GLY A 149 -4.09 -1.47 -14.23
N GLU A 150 -4.93 -2.35 -14.78
CA GLU A 150 -5.66 -3.39 -14.02
C GLU A 150 -4.82 -4.69 -13.83
N LYS A 151 -4.82 -5.31 -12.63
CA LYS A 151 -4.12 -6.59 -12.31
C LYS A 151 -4.91 -7.83 -12.76
N LEU A 152 -4.22 -8.88 -13.21
CA LEU A 152 -4.80 -10.19 -13.57
C LEU A 152 -5.05 -11.08 -12.31
N GLU A 153 -6.28 -11.56 -12.07
CA GLU A 153 -6.68 -12.34 -10.88
C GLU A 153 -6.21 -13.83 -10.85
N PRO A 154 -5.98 -14.45 -9.66
CA PRO A 154 -5.56 -15.86 -9.51
C PRO A 154 -6.69 -16.87 -9.82
N LYS A 155 -6.32 -18.03 -10.41
CA LYS A 155 -7.25 -19.07 -10.91
C LYS A 155 -7.60 -20.14 -9.85
N LEU A 156 -8.83 -20.66 -9.91
CA LEU A 156 -9.33 -21.73 -9.04
C LEU A 156 -8.91 -23.12 -9.54
N ASN A 157 -8.28 -23.93 -8.67
CA ASN A 157 -7.86 -25.29 -9.01
C ASN A 157 -9.01 -26.29 -8.83
N ILE A 158 -9.48 -26.84 -9.93
CA ILE A 158 -10.42 -27.96 -9.90
C ILE A 158 -9.59 -29.17 -10.29
N ASP A 159 -9.40 -30.18 -9.44
CA ASP A 159 -8.61 -31.36 -9.79
C ASP A 159 -9.38 -32.67 -9.66
N ALA A 160 -9.20 -33.57 -10.64
CA ALA A 160 -9.82 -34.90 -10.62
C ALA A 160 -9.47 -35.71 -9.35
N LYS A 161 -8.25 -35.54 -8.81
CA LYS A 161 -7.81 -36.17 -7.55
C LYS A 161 -8.58 -35.67 -6.32
N ALA A 162 -9.16 -34.48 -6.39
CA ALA A 162 -10.01 -33.91 -5.35
C ALA A 162 -11.50 -34.26 -5.55
N MET A 163 -11.84 -35.02 -6.59
CA MET A 163 -13.21 -35.50 -6.86
C MET A 163 -13.35 -36.95 -6.40
N ARG A 164 -14.00 -37.19 -5.26
CA ARG A 164 -14.25 -38.52 -4.71
C ARG A 164 -15.65 -39.01 -5.09
N LEU A 165 -15.71 -40.10 -5.85
CA LEU A 165 -16.94 -40.80 -6.19
C LEU A 165 -17.09 -42.07 -5.34
N ASP A 166 -18.33 -42.57 -5.25
CA ASP A 166 -18.69 -43.79 -4.52
C ASP A 166 -18.13 -43.82 -3.09
N ALA A 167 -18.21 -42.69 -2.40
CA ALA A 167 -17.76 -42.60 -1.02
C ALA A 167 -18.72 -43.34 -0.08
N SER A 168 -18.18 -44.20 0.79
CA SER A 168 -18.93 -44.87 1.87
C SER A 168 -19.32 -43.88 2.98
N VAL A 169 -20.18 -42.92 2.66
CA VAL A 169 -20.72 -41.90 3.56
C VAL A 169 -22.24 -41.97 3.57
N THR A 170 -22.84 -41.89 4.75
CA THR A 170 -24.29 -42.09 4.98
C THR A 170 -25.07 -40.77 5.08
N GLY A 171 -24.38 -39.62 5.08
CA GLY A 171 -25.00 -38.30 5.13
C GLY A 171 -24.02 -37.15 4.92
N VAL A 172 -24.56 -35.93 4.84
CA VAL A 172 -23.81 -34.70 4.49
C VAL A 172 -22.66 -34.41 5.46
N HIS A 173 -22.83 -34.70 6.76
CA HIS A 173 -21.79 -34.46 7.77
C HIS A 173 -20.57 -35.39 7.61
N GLU A 174 -20.77 -36.64 7.22
CA GLU A 174 -19.67 -37.57 6.92
C GLU A 174 -18.97 -37.19 5.61
N ALA A 175 -19.74 -36.77 4.61
CA ALA A 175 -19.20 -36.24 3.36
C ALA A 175 -18.39 -34.94 3.59
N LYS A 176 -18.80 -34.09 4.52
CA LYS A 176 -18.07 -32.88 4.95
C LYS A 176 -16.71 -33.24 5.51
N ALA A 177 -16.64 -34.20 6.43
CA ALA A 177 -15.37 -34.68 6.98
C ALA A 177 -14.42 -35.19 5.90
N LEU A 178 -14.95 -35.94 4.94
CA LEU A 178 -14.19 -36.47 3.83
C LEU A 178 -13.73 -35.36 2.87
N ALA A 179 -14.61 -34.40 2.53
CA ALA A 179 -14.28 -33.28 1.65
C ALA A 179 -13.21 -32.36 2.27
N ALA A 180 -13.32 -32.05 3.57
CA ALA A 180 -12.32 -31.27 4.30
C ALA A 180 -10.96 -32.00 4.35
N GLY A 181 -10.96 -33.32 4.57
CA GLY A 181 -9.74 -34.13 4.47
C GLY A 181 -9.13 -34.14 3.07
N ILE A 182 -9.95 -34.19 2.02
CA ILE A 182 -9.50 -34.09 0.63
C ILE A 182 -8.90 -32.71 0.35
N MET A 183 -9.49 -31.63 0.87
CA MET A 183 -8.98 -30.28 0.71
C MET A 183 -7.58 -30.11 1.31
N VAL A 184 -7.36 -30.63 2.52
CA VAL A 184 -6.02 -30.62 3.16
C VAL A 184 -5.03 -31.48 2.39
N ALA A 185 -5.45 -32.68 1.98
CA ALA A 185 -4.59 -33.58 1.22
C ALA A 185 -4.16 -33.01 -0.15
N ASN A 186 -4.88 -32.00 -0.67
CA ASN A 186 -4.55 -31.32 -1.91
C ASN A 186 -3.91 -29.93 -1.72
N GLY A 187 -3.66 -29.52 -0.47
CA GLY A 187 -3.08 -28.21 -0.15
C GLY A 187 -3.99 -27.02 -0.51
N TYR A 188 -5.29 -27.27 -0.64
CA TYR A 188 -6.28 -26.21 -0.90
C TYR A 188 -6.70 -25.48 0.37
N VAL A 189 -6.55 -26.16 1.52
CA VAL A 189 -6.73 -25.60 2.85
C VAL A 189 -5.67 -26.18 3.79
N SER A 190 -5.26 -25.43 4.79
CA SER A 190 -4.39 -25.84 5.90
C SER A 190 -5.14 -26.71 6.91
N GLN A 191 -4.41 -27.36 7.82
CA GLN A 191 -5.04 -28.09 8.94
C GLN A 191 -5.89 -27.18 9.83
N ALA A 192 -5.52 -25.89 9.95
CA ALA A 192 -6.30 -24.86 10.63
C ALA A 192 -7.66 -24.63 9.95
N GLU A 193 -7.62 -24.40 8.63
CA GLU A 193 -8.79 -24.16 7.78
C GLU A 193 -9.67 -25.42 7.66
N GLN A 194 -9.11 -26.63 7.80
CA GLN A 194 -9.87 -27.88 7.92
C GLN A 194 -10.82 -27.87 9.11
N LEU A 195 -10.35 -27.35 10.26
CA LEU A 195 -11.15 -27.26 11.47
C LEU A 195 -12.32 -26.29 11.28
N SER A 196 -12.08 -25.16 10.60
CA SER A 196 -13.12 -24.22 10.18
C SER A 196 -14.16 -24.90 9.29
N LEU A 197 -13.74 -25.54 8.20
CA LEU A 197 -14.62 -26.32 7.31
C LEU A 197 -15.45 -27.37 8.06
N MET A 198 -14.91 -27.98 9.11
CA MET A 198 -15.61 -28.98 9.92
C MET A 198 -16.69 -28.38 10.83
N THR A 199 -16.53 -27.13 11.27
CA THR A 199 -17.53 -26.42 12.10
C THR A 199 -18.65 -25.79 11.27
N GLN A 200 -18.43 -25.54 9.98
CA GLN A 200 -19.44 -24.94 9.09
C GLN A 200 -20.59 -25.90 8.77
N GLU A 201 -21.80 -25.35 8.66
CA GLU A 201 -22.96 -26.07 8.14
C GLU A 201 -22.98 -25.99 6.60
N PRO A 202 -23.00 -27.13 5.87
CA PRO A 202 -23.09 -27.13 4.41
C PRO A 202 -24.36 -26.43 3.91
N LEU A 203 -24.23 -25.60 2.88
CA LEU A 203 -25.37 -24.94 2.23
C LEU A 203 -26.06 -25.90 1.25
N ASN A 204 -27.37 -26.09 1.38
CA ASN A 204 -28.15 -26.82 0.39
C ASN A 204 -28.35 -25.96 -0.88
N PHE A 205 -27.65 -26.30 -1.96
CA PHE A 205 -27.75 -25.58 -3.24
C PHE A 205 -28.96 -26.03 -4.07
N GLY A 206 -29.58 -27.15 -3.73
CA GLY A 206 -30.70 -27.77 -4.44
C GLY A 206 -30.28 -28.90 -5.40
N GLY A 207 -31.24 -29.77 -5.74
CA GLY A 207 -30.96 -30.95 -6.59
C GLY A 207 -30.08 -32.02 -5.93
N GLY A 208 -30.00 -32.01 -4.60
CA GLY A 208 -29.10 -32.86 -3.82
C GLY A 208 -27.63 -32.42 -3.82
N VAL A 209 -27.31 -31.22 -4.36
CA VAL A 209 -25.96 -30.65 -4.32
C VAL A 209 -25.82 -29.72 -3.11
N TRP A 210 -24.74 -29.88 -2.36
CA TRP A 210 -24.41 -29.11 -1.17
C TRP A 210 -23.06 -28.44 -1.32
N LEU A 211 -22.90 -27.24 -0.76
CA LEU A 211 -21.69 -26.44 -0.86
C LEU A 211 -21.09 -26.17 0.52
N LEU A 212 -19.77 -26.23 0.60
CA LEU A 212 -18.95 -25.70 1.69
C LEU A 212 -17.95 -24.73 1.07
N THR A 213 -17.71 -23.60 1.73
CA THR A 213 -16.82 -22.59 1.17
C THR A 213 -15.92 -22.03 2.26
N GLU A 214 -14.63 -22.01 1.99
CA GLU A 214 -13.59 -21.48 2.88
C GLU A 214 -12.80 -20.39 2.16
N LEU A 215 -12.48 -19.31 2.87
CA LEU A 215 -11.61 -18.26 2.39
C LEU A 215 -10.18 -18.59 2.81
N THR A 216 -9.26 -18.69 1.85
CA THR A 216 -7.85 -18.96 2.15
C THR A 216 -6.96 -17.77 1.82
N GLU A 217 -6.05 -17.44 2.74
CA GLU A 217 -5.05 -16.38 2.57
C GLU A 217 -3.66 -16.92 2.20
N GLN A 218 -3.40 -18.21 2.45
CA GLN A 218 -2.08 -18.85 2.31
C GLN A 218 -2.09 -20.10 1.42
N SER A 219 -3.24 -20.74 1.22
CA SER A 219 -3.38 -21.97 0.44
C SER A 219 -3.82 -21.68 -0.99
N THR A 220 -3.56 -22.61 -1.91
CA THR A 220 -3.94 -22.45 -3.30
C THR A 220 -5.46 -22.61 -3.45
N PRO A 221 -6.21 -21.65 -4.05
CA PRO A 221 -7.65 -21.79 -4.25
C PRO A 221 -7.99 -23.09 -4.98
N GLY A 222 -8.99 -23.85 -4.52
CA GLY A 222 -9.32 -25.13 -5.12
C GLY A 222 -10.65 -25.73 -4.72
N VAL A 223 -11.01 -26.86 -5.35
CA VAL A 223 -12.33 -27.50 -5.21
C VAL A 223 -12.18 -28.98 -4.93
N ALA A 224 -12.95 -29.48 -3.96
CA ALA A 224 -13.09 -30.91 -3.68
C ALA A 224 -14.55 -31.32 -3.79
N ALA A 225 -14.81 -32.52 -4.32
CA ALA A 225 -16.15 -33.08 -4.44
C ALA A 225 -16.25 -34.42 -3.73
N VAL A 226 -17.39 -34.70 -3.10
CA VAL A 226 -17.74 -36.01 -2.54
C VAL A 226 -19.11 -36.43 -3.03
N VAL A 227 -19.16 -37.50 -3.81
CA VAL A 227 -20.38 -38.18 -4.27
C VAL A 227 -20.53 -39.49 -3.47
N PRO A 228 -21.63 -39.69 -2.72
CA PRO A 228 -21.85 -40.91 -1.94
C PRO A 228 -22.18 -42.11 -2.84
N GLU A 229 -21.96 -43.32 -2.32
CA GLU A 229 -22.41 -44.57 -2.94
C GLU A 229 -23.92 -44.54 -3.25
N GLN A 230 -24.32 -45.20 -4.33
CA GLN A 230 -25.71 -45.19 -4.81
C GLN A 230 -26.73 -45.66 -3.77
N ALA A 231 -26.35 -46.55 -2.85
CA ALA A 231 -27.21 -47.01 -1.75
C ALA A 231 -27.42 -45.97 -0.63
N ALA A 232 -26.55 -44.96 -0.55
CA ALA A 232 -26.59 -43.87 0.44
C ALA A 232 -27.12 -42.54 -0.16
N GLN A 233 -27.33 -42.48 -1.47
CA GLN A 233 -27.93 -41.32 -2.13
C GLN A 233 -29.40 -41.15 -1.70
N SER A 234 -29.78 -39.91 -1.40
CA SER A 234 -31.17 -39.54 -1.09
C SER A 234 -31.58 -38.34 -1.94
N ALA A 235 -32.88 -38.09 -2.08
CA ALA A 235 -33.37 -36.90 -2.78
C ALA A 235 -32.76 -35.60 -2.22
N ASP A 236 -32.35 -35.62 -0.95
CA ASP A 236 -31.81 -34.49 -0.22
C ASP A 236 -30.27 -34.45 -0.23
N PHE A 237 -29.54 -35.51 -0.61
CA PHE A 237 -28.07 -35.51 -0.66
C PHE A 237 -27.49 -36.46 -1.73
N ASN A 238 -26.84 -35.87 -2.74
CA ASN A 238 -26.23 -36.54 -3.89
C ASN A 238 -24.79 -36.09 -4.19
N LEU A 239 -24.37 -34.89 -3.78
CA LEU A 239 -23.02 -34.35 -4.01
C LEU A 239 -22.71 -33.26 -2.99
N LEU A 240 -21.51 -33.27 -2.42
CA LEU A 240 -20.95 -32.15 -1.66
C LEU A 240 -19.77 -31.56 -2.43
N LEU A 241 -19.75 -30.24 -2.65
CA LEU A 241 -18.60 -29.50 -3.15
C LEU A 241 -18.04 -28.62 -2.03
N ALA A 242 -16.81 -28.87 -1.62
CA ALA A 242 -16.05 -27.91 -0.85
C ALA A 242 -15.30 -26.99 -1.82
N ILE A 243 -15.20 -25.71 -1.52
CA ILE A 243 -14.54 -24.69 -2.34
C ILE A 243 -13.64 -23.84 -1.43
N SER A 244 -12.34 -23.86 -1.66
CA SER A 244 -11.39 -22.92 -1.08
C SER A 244 -11.14 -21.78 -2.07
N THR A 245 -11.30 -20.53 -1.65
CA THR A 245 -11.21 -19.37 -2.55
C THR A 245 -10.36 -18.23 -1.98
N GLN A 246 -9.77 -17.46 -2.87
CA GLN A 246 -9.03 -16.23 -2.59
C GLN A 246 -9.57 -15.15 -3.53
N GLY A 247 -10.07 -14.04 -2.97
CA GLY A 247 -10.75 -13.00 -3.76
C GLY A 247 -11.94 -13.56 -4.56
N ARG A 248 -11.97 -13.30 -5.87
CA ARG A 248 -13.06 -13.71 -6.79
C ARG A 248 -12.78 -15.01 -7.57
N SER A 249 -11.77 -15.79 -7.20
CA SER A 249 -11.38 -17.00 -7.95
C SER A 249 -12.51 -18.04 -8.10
N HIS A 250 -13.46 -18.11 -7.17
CA HIS A 250 -14.62 -19.00 -7.23
C HIS A 250 -15.74 -18.57 -8.20
N LYS A 251 -15.74 -17.30 -8.67
CA LYS A 251 -16.87 -16.71 -9.40
C LYS A 251 -17.27 -17.51 -10.64
N ALA A 252 -16.29 -17.92 -11.46
CA ALA A 252 -16.54 -18.70 -12.67
C ALA A 252 -17.22 -20.05 -12.39
N LEU A 253 -16.82 -20.73 -11.31
CA LEU A 253 -17.45 -21.97 -10.88
C LEU A 253 -18.87 -21.74 -10.36
N TYR A 254 -19.08 -20.66 -9.60
CA TYR A 254 -20.39 -20.32 -9.06
C TYR A 254 -21.40 -19.97 -10.16
N ASP A 255 -20.97 -19.17 -11.14
CA ASP A 255 -21.76 -18.84 -12.34
C ASP A 255 -22.11 -20.11 -13.14
N ARG A 256 -21.15 -21.04 -13.27
CA ARG A 256 -21.36 -22.36 -13.89
C ARG A 256 -22.40 -23.19 -13.14
N LEU A 257 -22.33 -23.28 -11.81
CA LEU A 257 -23.29 -24.01 -10.98
C LEU A 257 -24.70 -23.39 -11.03
N LEU A 258 -24.79 -22.05 -11.02
CA LEU A 258 -26.05 -21.32 -11.16
C LEU A 258 -26.66 -21.51 -12.56
N GLN A 259 -25.84 -21.53 -13.61
CA GLN A 259 -26.28 -21.87 -14.96
C GLN A 259 -26.81 -23.31 -15.02
N MET A 260 -26.05 -24.29 -14.53
CA MET A 260 -26.49 -25.68 -14.48
C MET A 260 -27.77 -25.86 -13.64
N LYS A 261 -27.97 -25.07 -12.59
CA LYS A 261 -29.22 -25.05 -11.79
C LYS A 261 -30.40 -24.52 -12.60
N ARG A 262 -30.23 -23.39 -13.29
CA ARG A 262 -31.27 -22.80 -14.17
C ARG A 262 -31.64 -23.74 -15.31
N ASP A 263 -30.66 -24.43 -15.87
CA ASP A 263 -30.83 -25.33 -17.02
C ASP A 263 -31.24 -26.77 -16.60
N HIS A 264 -31.47 -27.03 -15.31
CA HIS A 264 -31.76 -28.35 -14.75
C HIS A 264 -30.69 -29.43 -15.06
N GLN A 265 -29.44 -29.01 -15.21
CA GLN A 265 -28.28 -29.87 -15.53
C GLN A 265 -27.47 -30.31 -14.30
N LEU A 266 -27.81 -29.86 -13.09
CA LEU A 266 -27.16 -30.34 -11.85
C LEU A 266 -27.08 -31.88 -11.71
N PRO A 267 -28.09 -32.67 -12.15
CA PRO A 267 -27.99 -34.13 -12.11
C PRO A 267 -26.79 -34.70 -12.88
N GLN A 268 -26.24 -33.98 -13.87
CA GLN A 268 -25.06 -34.41 -14.61
C GLN A 268 -23.80 -34.47 -13.73
N LEU A 269 -23.69 -33.60 -12.72
CA LEU A 269 -22.59 -33.65 -11.74
C LEU A 269 -22.70 -34.88 -10.84
N THR A 270 -23.93 -35.20 -10.42
CA THR A 270 -24.20 -36.36 -9.55
C THR A 270 -24.09 -37.71 -10.27
N GLN A 271 -24.14 -37.70 -11.61
CA GLN A 271 -24.06 -38.89 -12.48
C GLN A 271 -22.72 -38.98 -13.22
N ALA A 272 -21.73 -38.17 -12.85
CA ALA A 272 -20.42 -38.21 -13.48
C ALA A 272 -19.80 -39.61 -13.36
N ALA A 273 -19.29 -40.16 -14.47
CA ALA A 273 -18.77 -41.53 -14.51
C ALA A 273 -17.40 -41.68 -13.81
N SER A 274 -16.69 -40.57 -13.59
CA SER A 274 -15.39 -40.54 -12.92
C SER A 274 -15.11 -39.17 -12.31
N GLY A 275 -14.10 -39.09 -11.43
CA GLY A 275 -13.61 -37.84 -10.88
C GLY A 275 -13.05 -36.87 -11.93
N SER A 276 -12.51 -37.39 -13.04
CA SER A 276 -12.08 -36.55 -14.17
C SER A 276 -13.28 -35.97 -14.91
N THR A 277 -14.30 -36.78 -15.23
CA THR A 277 -15.53 -36.28 -15.84
C THR A 277 -16.20 -35.24 -14.95
N LEU A 278 -16.21 -35.45 -13.63
CA LEU A 278 -16.74 -34.47 -12.69
C LEU A 278 -15.91 -33.17 -12.69
N ALA A 279 -14.59 -33.25 -12.61
CA ALA A 279 -13.71 -32.08 -12.71
C ALA A 279 -13.87 -31.36 -14.06
N ASP A 280 -14.04 -32.08 -15.17
CA ASP A 280 -14.18 -31.50 -16.51
C ASP A 280 -15.56 -30.85 -16.72
N LEU A 281 -16.61 -31.40 -16.11
CA LEU A 281 -17.92 -30.75 -16.05
C LEU A 281 -17.88 -29.44 -15.23
N LEU A 282 -16.99 -29.38 -14.24
CA LEU A 282 -16.72 -28.19 -13.41
C LEU A 282 -15.73 -27.20 -14.09
N ARG A 283 -14.81 -27.65 -14.97
CA ARG A 283 -13.78 -26.83 -15.66
C ARG A 283 -14.15 -26.34 -17.07
N GLN A 284 -14.54 -27.27 -17.96
CA GLN A 284 -14.55 -27.21 -19.44
C GLN A 284 -13.22 -26.69 -20.07
N MET A 285 -12.43 -27.43 -20.87
CA MET A 285 -12.62 -28.62 -21.72
C MET A 285 -11.31 -29.45 -21.87
N PRO A 286 -11.31 -30.80 -22.04
CA PRO A 286 -10.13 -31.58 -22.46
C PRO A 286 -10.10 -31.96 -23.96
N ILE A 287 -8.89 -32.09 -24.51
CA ILE A 287 -8.60 -32.66 -25.84
C ILE A 287 -8.47 -34.19 -25.69
N GLU A 288 -9.41 -34.95 -26.24
CA GLU A 288 -9.42 -36.43 -26.17
C GLU A 288 -8.37 -37.05 -27.10
N GLY A 289 -7.43 -37.83 -26.55
CA GLY A 289 -6.43 -38.61 -27.29
C GLY A 289 -5.45 -39.38 -26.40
N ASP A 290 -4.69 -40.30 -26.99
CA ASP A 290 -3.65 -41.04 -26.28
C ASP A 290 -2.45 -40.13 -25.98
N SER A 291 -1.86 -40.24 -24.78
CA SER A 291 -0.79 -39.34 -24.36
C SER A 291 0.41 -40.01 -23.68
N ILE A 292 1.55 -39.32 -23.70
CA ILE A 292 2.77 -39.70 -22.98
C ILE A 292 3.38 -38.49 -22.29
N GLU A 293 3.97 -38.69 -21.11
CA GLU A 293 4.65 -37.67 -20.34
C GLU A 293 6.16 -37.91 -20.33
N LEU A 294 6.92 -36.84 -20.57
CA LEU A 294 8.37 -36.90 -20.75
C LEU A 294 9.02 -35.71 -20.06
N ARG A 295 10.06 -35.95 -19.25
CA ARG A 295 10.88 -34.87 -18.70
C ARG A 295 11.87 -34.37 -19.73
N LEU A 296 12.00 -33.06 -19.86
CA LEU A 296 12.85 -32.40 -20.85
C LEU A 296 14.30 -32.33 -20.35
N PRO A 297 15.26 -33.06 -20.94
CA PRO A 297 16.62 -33.15 -20.39
C PRO A 297 17.59 -32.19 -21.10
N ILE A 298 17.09 -31.08 -21.64
CA ILE A 298 17.86 -30.08 -22.39
C ILE A 298 18.09 -28.87 -21.49
N GLU A 299 19.36 -28.49 -21.25
CA GLU A 299 19.80 -27.47 -20.26
C GLU A 299 19.10 -26.12 -20.43
N HIS A 300 18.90 -25.67 -21.67
CA HIS A 300 18.25 -24.39 -21.98
C HIS A 300 16.78 -24.53 -22.37
N GLY A 301 16.17 -25.71 -22.12
CA GLY A 301 14.77 -25.94 -22.41
C GLY A 301 14.42 -26.03 -23.90
N LEU A 302 13.13 -25.87 -24.23
CA LEU A 302 12.60 -26.02 -25.58
C LEU A 302 12.69 -24.71 -26.39
N HIS A 303 13.90 -24.17 -26.52
CA HIS A 303 14.16 -22.97 -27.32
C HIS A 303 14.08 -23.25 -28.83
N ALA A 304 14.33 -22.23 -29.65
CA ALA A 304 14.03 -22.24 -31.09
C ALA A 304 14.59 -23.44 -31.89
N ARG A 305 15.76 -24.00 -31.49
CA ARG A 305 16.41 -25.11 -32.19
C ARG A 305 15.75 -26.48 -31.88
N PRO A 306 15.64 -26.93 -30.62
CA PRO A 306 14.95 -28.18 -30.28
C PRO A 306 13.44 -28.11 -30.57
N ALA A 307 12.80 -26.93 -30.41
CA ALA A 307 11.41 -26.73 -30.82
C ALA A 307 11.23 -26.90 -32.34
N ALA A 308 12.18 -26.44 -33.17
CA ALA A 308 12.13 -26.65 -34.62
C ALA A 308 12.32 -28.13 -35.02
N GLN A 309 13.18 -28.87 -34.32
CA GLN A 309 13.35 -30.30 -34.55
C GLN A 309 12.11 -31.10 -34.13
N LEU A 310 11.53 -30.76 -32.98
CA LEU A 310 10.29 -31.36 -32.50
C LEU A 310 9.12 -31.10 -33.46
N ALA A 311 8.95 -29.86 -33.91
CA ALA A 311 7.91 -29.53 -34.88
C ALA A 311 8.10 -30.23 -36.23
N LYS A 312 9.35 -30.39 -36.69
CA LYS A 312 9.67 -31.12 -37.92
C LYS A 312 9.35 -32.61 -37.80
N LEU A 313 9.65 -33.21 -36.65
CA LEU A 313 9.29 -34.60 -36.35
C LEU A 313 7.76 -34.76 -36.33
N ILE A 314 7.04 -33.88 -35.63
CA ILE A 314 5.58 -33.93 -35.53
C ILE A 314 4.92 -33.76 -36.91
N LYS A 315 5.42 -32.87 -37.77
CA LYS A 315 4.91 -32.70 -39.15
C LYS A 315 5.08 -33.94 -40.05
N SER A 316 5.95 -34.87 -39.68
CA SER A 316 6.12 -36.12 -40.43
C SER A 316 5.01 -37.15 -40.14
N PHE A 317 4.27 -36.95 -39.05
CA PHE A 317 3.15 -37.79 -38.66
C PHE A 317 1.86 -37.36 -39.37
N LYS A 318 0.99 -38.32 -39.70
CA LYS A 318 -0.37 -38.07 -40.17
C LYS A 318 -1.36 -38.02 -38.99
N ALA A 319 -1.04 -37.24 -37.96
CA ALA A 319 -1.84 -37.09 -36.75
C ALA A 319 -1.61 -35.71 -36.13
N ASP A 320 -2.60 -35.22 -35.38
CA ASP A 320 -2.47 -33.98 -34.62
C ASP A 320 -1.81 -34.29 -33.28
N VAL A 321 -0.69 -33.63 -32.99
CA VAL A 321 0.03 -33.81 -31.73
C VAL A 321 0.02 -32.51 -30.96
N TRP A 322 -0.61 -32.55 -29.80
CA TRP A 322 -0.68 -31.46 -28.84
C TRP A 322 0.40 -31.63 -27.78
N VAL A 323 1.04 -30.53 -27.38
CA VAL A 323 2.11 -30.54 -26.38
C VAL A 323 1.71 -29.61 -25.25
N THR A 324 1.78 -30.11 -24.03
CA THR A 324 1.41 -29.36 -22.82
C THR A 324 2.60 -29.35 -21.88
N ASN A 325 2.97 -28.19 -21.35
CA ASN A 325 3.97 -28.10 -20.29
C ASN A 325 3.27 -28.30 -18.93
N LEU A 326 3.42 -29.50 -18.37
CA LEU A 326 2.81 -29.87 -17.07
C LEU A 326 3.52 -29.18 -15.89
N SER A 327 4.73 -28.69 -16.11
CA SER A 327 5.48 -27.89 -15.15
C SER A 327 5.30 -26.38 -15.38
N GLY A 328 4.43 -25.97 -16.31
CA GLY A 328 4.11 -24.59 -16.64
C GLY A 328 2.61 -24.28 -16.48
N ASP A 329 2.10 -23.29 -17.23
CA ASP A 329 0.71 -22.80 -17.18
C ASP A 329 -0.36 -23.83 -17.62
N GLY A 330 0.06 -25.00 -18.09
CA GLY A 330 -0.80 -26.12 -18.47
C GLY A 330 -1.55 -25.93 -19.79
N MET A 331 -1.24 -24.91 -20.61
CA MET A 331 -1.89 -24.74 -21.91
C MET A 331 -1.35 -25.71 -22.96
N ALA A 332 -2.24 -26.50 -23.55
CA ALA A 332 -1.89 -27.39 -24.66
C ALA A 332 -1.74 -26.59 -25.96
N VAL A 333 -0.59 -26.72 -26.62
CA VAL A 333 -0.33 -26.08 -27.92
C VAL A 333 -0.17 -27.10 -29.03
N GLN A 334 -0.41 -26.66 -30.27
CA GLN A 334 -0.22 -27.53 -31.42
C GLN A 334 1.26 -27.73 -31.75
N GLY A 335 1.73 -28.97 -31.69
CA GLY A 335 3.14 -29.35 -31.80
C GLY A 335 3.75 -29.20 -33.19
N THR A 336 2.98 -28.81 -34.21
CA THR A 336 3.51 -28.47 -35.55
C THR A 336 4.04 -27.03 -35.64
N SER A 337 3.78 -26.17 -34.65
CA SER A 337 4.23 -24.77 -34.65
C SER A 337 5.43 -24.56 -33.74
N VAL A 338 6.54 -24.12 -34.32
CA VAL A 338 7.78 -23.82 -33.57
C VAL A 338 7.55 -22.70 -32.57
N ALA A 339 6.90 -21.60 -33.00
CA ALA A 339 6.62 -20.46 -32.13
C ALA A 339 5.75 -20.84 -30.92
N ARG A 340 4.74 -21.70 -31.12
CA ARG A 340 3.88 -22.16 -30.02
C ARG A 340 4.57 -23.15 -29.08
N LEU A 341 5.45 -23.99 -29.61
CA LEU A 341 6.26 -24.87 -28.78
C LEU A 341 7.24 -24.08 -27.90
N ILE A 342 7.82 -22.99 -28.40
CA ILE A 342 8.67 -22.08 -27.59
C ILE A 342 7.83 -21.37 -26.53
N SER A 343 6.60 -20.94 -26.88
CA SER A 343 5.72 -20.23 -25.93
C SER A 343 5.26 -21.09 -24.75
N LEU A 344 5.48 -22.41 -24.76
CA LEU A 344 5.26 -23.27 -23.59
C LEU A 344 6.20 -22.97 -22.42
N GLY A 345 7.29 -22.21 -22.64
CA GLY A 345 8.25 -21.88 -21.58
C GLY A 345 8.92 -23.11 -20.95
N ALA A 346 9.03 -24.22 -21.70
CA ALA A 346 9.52 -25.48 -21.17
C ALA A 346 11.03 -25.43 -20.88
N ALA A 347 11.43 -25.51 -19.61
CA ALA A 347 12.82 -25.46 -19.16
C ALA A 347 13.40 -26.85 -18.85
N HIS A 348 14.69 -26.93 -18.52
CA HIS A 348 15.36 -28.18 -18.11
C HIS A 348 14.63 -28.82 -16.92
N GLY A 349 14.36 -30.12 -17.02
CA GLY A 349 13.69 -30.91 -15.98
C GLY A 349 12.18 -30.82 -15.94
N HIS A 350 11.56 -29.93 -16.74
CA HIS A 350 10.10 -29.81 -16.86
C HIS A 350 9.48 -31.05 -17.49
N SER A 351 8.27 -31.41 -17.04
CA SER A 351 7.48 -32.51 -17.59
C SER A 351 6.56 -32.01 -18.69
N LEU A 352 6.66 -32.61 -19.88
CA LEU A 352 5.81 -32.31 -21.03
C LEU A 352 4.89 -33.48 -21.33
N ARG A 353 3.59 -33.21 -21.55
CA ARG A 353 2.63 -34.18 -22.06
C ARG A 353 2.43 -34.00 -23.55
N PHE A 354 2.58 -35.08 -24.31
CA PHE A 354 2.27 -35.14 -25.74
C PHE A 354 0.99 -35.94 -25.93
N THR A 355 -0.03 -35.35 -26.53
CA THR A 355 -1.34 -35.98 -26.79
C THR A 355 -1.56 -36.10 -28.29
N VAL A 356 -1.80 -37.31 -28.79
CA VAL A 356 -2.02 -37.60 -30.21
C VAL A 356 -3.51 -37.78 -30.46
N THR A 357 -4.04 -37.04 -31.44
CA THR A 357 -5.45 -37.08 -31.85
C THR A 357 -5.58 -37.31 -33.36
N GLY A 358 -6.72 -37.86 -33.79
CA GLY A 358 -7.04 -38.00 -35.22
C GLY A 358 -6.45 -39.23 -35.93
N THR A 359 -5.95 -40.22 -35.19
CA THR A 359 -5.49 -41.51 -35.72
C THR A 359 -5.78 -42.65 -34.74
N ASP A 360 -6.08 -43.85 -35.23
CA ASP A 360 -6.38 -45.04 -34.42
C ASP A 360 -5.11 -45.78 -33.94
N ASP A 361 -3.91 -45.36 -34.40
CA ASP A 361 -2.62 -46.00 -34.08
C ASP A 361 -1.60 -44.96 -33.56
N SER A 362 -1.81 -44.49 -32.34
CA SER A 362 -1.08 -43.39 -31.66
C SER A 362 0.24 -43.82 -30.98
N ASN A 363 0.34 -45.09 -30.60
CA ASN A 363 1.45 -45.63 -29.80
C ASN A 363 2.83 -45.53 -30.50
N PRO A 364 2.96 -45.81 -31.81
CA PRO A 364 4.24 -45.63 -32.52
C PRO A 364 4.73 -44.17 -32.54
N ILE A 365 3.78 -43.22 -32.59
CA ILE A 365 4.07 -41.77 -32.61
C ILE A 365 4.59 -41.33 -31.23
N LEU A 366 3.91 -41.74 -30.16
CA LEU A 366 4.32 -41.44 -28.78
C LEU A 366 5.70 -42.03 -28.45
N GLN A 367 6.01 -43.24 -28.91
CA GLN A 367 7.34 -43.83 -28.74
C GLN A 367 8.45 -43.07 -29.49
N GLN A 368 8.17 -42.61 -30.71
CA GLN A 368 9.14 -41.81 -31.46
C GLN A 368 9.36 -40.43 -30.83
N LEU A 369 8.31 -39.80 -30.30
CA LEU A 369 8.42 -38.55 -29.53
C LEU A 369 9.25 -38.75 -28.26
N SER A 370 9.01 -39.83 -27.52
CA SER A 370 9.78 -40.20 -26.33
C SER A 370 11.27 -40.36 -26.62
N SER A 371 11.61 -41.12 -27.67
CA SER A 371 13.00 -41.32 -28.06
C SER A 371 13.67 -40.01 -28.48
N ALA A 372 12.96 -39.15 -29.22
CA ALA A 372 13.53 -37.90 -29.72
C ALA A 372 13.78 -36.87 -28.60
N VAL A 373 12.86 -36.74 -27.64
CA VAL A 373 13.00 -35.86 -26.47
C VAL A 373 14.14 -36.34 -25.57
N THR A 374 14.24 -37.65 -25.33
CA THR A 374 15.30 -38.23 -24.50
C THR A 374 16.69 -38.06 -25.11
N GLN A 375 16.78 -38.01 -26.45
CA GLN A 375 18.02 -37.74 -27.19
C GLN A 375 18.34 -36.24 -27.33
N GLY A 376 17.56 -35.36 -26.71
CA GLY A 376 17.84 -33.92 -26.63
C GLY A 376 17.40 -33.09 -27.84
N LEU A 377 16.66 -33.66 -28.80
CA LEU A 377 16.15 -32.94 -29.98
C LEU A 377 17.23 -32.10 -30.70
N GLY A 378 18.45 -32.65 -30.79
CA GLY A 378 19.59 -32.06 -31.47
C GLY A 378 20.50 -31.16 -30.64
N ASP A 379 20.21 -30.98 -29.34
CA ASP A 379 21.05 -30.28 -28.38
C ASP A 379 21.59 -31.24 -27.29
N PRO A 380 22.71 -30.88 -26.61
CA PRO A 380 23.32 -31.75 -25.60
C PRO A 380 22.40 -31.98 -24.39
N VAL A 381 22.36 -33.22 -23.94
CA VAL A 381 21.51 -33.68 -22.83
C VAL A 381 22.25 -33.51 -21.50
N MET A 382 21.59 -32.90 -20.52
CA MET A 382 22.09 -32.78 -19.13
C MET A 382 21.31 -33.74 -18.20
N PRO A 383 21.99 -34.53 -17.34
CA PRO A 383 21.33 -35.48 -16.44
C PRO A 383 20.33 -34.79 -15.49
N LEU A 384 19.17 -35.43 -15.28
CA LEU A 384 18.16 -34.95 -14.35
C LEU A 384 18.46 -35.47 -12.92
N PRO A 385 18.32 -34.65 -11.86
CA PRO A 385 18.57 -35.10 -10.49
C PRO A 385 17.54 -36.13 -10.00
N GLU A 386 18.00 -37.08 -9.19
CA GLU A 386 17.16 -38.06 -8.46
C GLU A 386 16.57 -37.38 -7.21
N LEU A 387 15.28 -37.57 -6.94
CA LEU A 387 14.58 -36.99 -5.79
C LEU A 387 14.52 -38.02 -4.65
N ASP A 388 15.02 -37.66 -3.46
CA ASP A 388 14.80 -38.36 -2.17
C ASP A 388 13.79 -37.54 -1.33
N GLU A 389 12.78 -38.21 -0.78
CA GLU A 389 11.51 -37.59 -0.32
C GLU A 389 11.43 -37.13 1.15
N ASP A 390 12.45 -37.32 2.00
CA ASP A 390 12.30 -37.06 3.45
C ASP A 390 13.31 -36.04 4.02
N SER A 391 12.95 -34.76 4.09
CA SER A 391 13.22 -33.86 5.25
C SER A 391 12.94 -32.37 4.99
N ALA A 392 11.90 -31.83 5.62
CA ALA A 392 11.81 -30.42 6.01
C ALA A 392 10.98 -30.27 7.31
N PRO A 393 11.36 -29.41 8.28
CA PRO A 393 10.70 -29.29 9.58
C PRO A 393 9.62 -28.19 9.65
N GLU A 394 8.57 -28.41 10.47
CA GLU A 394 7.39 -27.54 10.70
C GLU A 394 7.61 -26.43 11.77
N LEU A 395 6.95 -25.28 11.60
CA LEU A 395 6.69 -24.25 12.62
C LEU A 395 5.17 -24.01 12.71
N ASP A 396 4.66 -23.98 13.94
CA ASP A 396 3.23 -24.03 14.32
C ASP A 396 2.65 -22.61 14.54
N LEU A 397 1.48 -22.30 13.96
CA LEU A 397 0.81 -20.99 14.03
C LEU A 397 -0.71 -21.15 14.23
N ASN A 398 -1.15 -21.71 15.37
CA ASN A 398 -2.58 -21.84 15.63
C ASN A 398 -2.95 -21.80 17.12
N GLU A 399 -3.17 -20.60 17.67
CA GLU A 399 -4.01 -20.40 18.85
C GLU A 399 -4.85 -19.11 18.68
N ALA A 400 -6.10 -19.23 18.23
CA ALA A 400 -7.12 -18.21 18.45
C ALA A 400 -7.77 -18.48 19.82
N ALA A 401 -7.34 -17.74 20.85
CA ALA A 401 -7.87 -17.84 22.19
C ALA A 401 -9.31 -17.27 22.28
N GLU A 402 -10.17 -17.88 23.10
CA GLU A 402 -11.48 -17.31 23.47
C GLU A 402 -11.30 -15.89 24.04
N VAL A 403 -12.01 -14.91 23.49
CA VAL A 403 -11.93 -13.51 23.95
C VAL A 403 -12.64 -13.37 25.29
N ARG A 404 -11.88 -13.30 26.38
CA ARG A 404 -12.39 -13.07 27.74
C ARG A 404 -12.96 -11.65 27.88
N PRO A 405 -14.17 -11.46 28.48
CA PRO A 405 -14.71 -10.14 28.80
C PRO A 405 -13.80 -9.35 29.76
N LEU A 406 -13.69 -8.04 29.55
CA LEU A 406 -12.96 -7.15 30.46
C LEU A 406 -13.70 -6.96 31.78
N GLU A 407 -12.97 -7.02 32.89
CA GLU A 407 -13.43 -6.78 34.25
C GLU A 407 -12.85 -5.49 34.83
N ALA A 408 -13.39 -5.04 35.97
CA ALA A 408 -12.88 -3.89 36.69
C ALA A 408 -11.38 -4.03 37.03
N GLY A 409 -10.59 -3.02 36.67
CA GLY A 409 -9.14 -3.02 36.82
C GLY A 409 -8.37 -3.64 35.65
N ASP A 410 -9.05 -4.25 34.68
CA ASP A 410 -8.37 -4.73 33.47
C ASP A 410 -7.89 -3.56 32.62
N GLU A 411 -6.73 -3.76 32.01
CA GLU A 411 -6.07 -2.83 31.12
C GLU A 411 -5.95 -3.42 29.72
N LEU A 412 -6.12 -2.57 28.72
CA LEU A 412 -6.03 -2.95 27.33
C LEU A 412 -5.28 -1.88 26.54
N THR A 413 -4.37 -2.33 25.68
CA THR A 413 -3.50 -1.44 24.91
C THR A 413 -4.02 -1.22 23.49
N GLY A 414 -3.94 0.02 23.01
CA GLY A 414 -4.23 0.38 21.63
C GLY A 414 -3.09 1.16 20.97
N MET A 415 -3.41 1.91 19.92
CA MET A 415 -2.51 2.87 19.28
C MET A 415 -3.12 4.28 19.34
N THR A 416 -2.28 5.29 19.51
CA THR A 416 -2.73 6.69 19.59
C THR A 416 -3.19 7.18 18.22
N GLY A 417 -4.50 7.22 17.99
CA GLY A 417 -5.10 7.93 16.88
C GLY A 417 -5.02 9.45 17.10
N ALA A 418 -5.50 9.93 18.23
CA ALA A 418 -5.39 11.33 18.66
C ALA A 418 -4.99 11.39 20.15
N PRO A 419 -4.05 12.28 20.53
CA PRO A 419 -3.51 12.34 21.88
C PRO A 419 -4.52 12.92 22.88
N GLY A 420 -4.24 12.73 24.17
CA GLY A 420 -5.03 13.22 25.29
C GLY A 420 -5.61 12.10 26.16
N MET A 421 -6.24 12.51 27.25
CA MET A 421 -6.80 11.62 28.25
C MET A 421 -8.25 12.02 28.59
N ALA A 422 -9.11 11.03 28.75
CA ALA A 422 -10.50 11.20 29.14
C ALA A 422 -10.93 10.14 30.15
N ALA A 423 -11.91 10.48 31.00
CA ALA A 423 -12.49 9.58 31.99
C ALA A 423 -14.00 9.75 32.01
N GLY A 424 -14.72 8.67 31.74
CA GLY A 424 -16.16 8.71 31.49
C GLY A 424 -16.76 7.31 31.41
N ARG A 425 -18.01 7.23 30.96
CA ARG A 425 -18.73 5.97 30.78
C ARG A 425 -18.82 5.62 29.31
N ILE A 426 -18.72 4.33 28.99
CA ILE A 426 -18.86 3.82 27.63
C ILE A 426 -20.28 4.10 27.12
N LEU A 427 -20.35 4.61 25.89
CA LEU A 427 -21.48 4.47 25.01
C LEU A 427 -20.99 3.67 23.80
N LYS A 428 -21.51 2.46 23.63
CA LYS A 428 -21.17 1.57 22.53
C LYS A 428 -22.01 1.96 21.33
N LEU A 429 -21.35 2.46 20.30
CA LEU A 429 -21.95 2.73 19.01
C LEU A 429 -22.02 1.43 18.22
N GLU A 430 -23.16 0.76 18.28
CA GLU A 430 -23.45 -0.38 17.42
C GLU A 430 -23.89 0.09 16.04
N ARG A 431 -23.29 -0.50 15.00
CA ARG A 431 -23.68 -0.23 13.62
C ARG A 431 -25.07 -0.84 13.39
N LEU A 432 -26.02 -0.02 12.96
CA LEU A 432 -27.39 -0.50 12.74
C LEU A 432 -27.41 -1.53 11.61
N SER A 433 -28.03 -2.68 11.87
CA SER A 433 -28.32 -3.66 10.83
C SER A 433 -29.59 -3.26 10.09
N PHE A 434 -29.47 -2.97 8.79
CA PHE A 434 -30.61 -2.63 7.96
C PHE A 434 -31.25 -3.89 7.38
N ASN A 435 -32.53 -4.11 7.70
CA ASN A 435 -33.35 -5.14 7.07
C ASN A 435 -34.24 -4.50 6.02
N PHE A 436 -34.02 -4.81 4.75
CA PHE A 436 -34.80 -4.30 3.62
C PHE A 436 -35.16 -5.41 2.64
N SER A 437 -36.18 -5.18 1.81
CA SER A 437 -36.59 -6.12 0.75
C SER A 437 -35.64 -6.03 -0.44
N GLU A 438 -35.24 -7.15 -1.03
CA GLU A 438 -34.44 -7.17 -2.27
C GLU A 438 -35.17 -6.54 -3.45
N HIS A 439 -36.49 -6.74 -3.52
CA HIS A 439 -37.34 -6.22 -4.58
C HIS A 439 -38.22 -5.08 -4.06
N GLY A 440 -38.23 -3.99 -4.83
CA GLY A 440 -39.06 -2.82 -4.57
C GLY A 440 -40.49 -3.00 -5.07
N GLN A 441 -41.36 -2.05 -4.75
CA GLN A 441 -42.76 -2.10 -5.21
C GLN A 441 -42.88 -1.71 -6.69
N ASP A 442 -42.92 -0.40 -6.94
CA ASP A 442 -43.00 0.20 -8.26
C ASP A 442 -41.72 1.01 -8.52
N THR A 443 -41.14 0.85 -9.71
CA THR A 443 -39.88 1.51 -10.10
C THR A 443 -39.93 3.03 -9.91
N THR A 444 -41.06 3.68 -10.19
CA THR A 444 -41.20 5.13 -10.02
C THR A 444 -41.12 5.51 -8.54
N THR A 445 -41.80 4.74 -7.69
CA THR A 445 -41.83 4.99 -6.24
C THR A 445 -40.45 4.80 -5.62
N GLU A 446 -39.73 3.75 -6.01
CA GLU A 446 -38.37 3.50 -5.49
C GLU A 446 -37.36 4.54 -6.00
N LEU A 447 -37.47 4.99 -7.24
CA LEU A 447 -36.66 6.09 -7.77
C LEU A 447 -36.93 7.38 -6.97
N ASP A 448 -38.19 7.74 -6.75
CA ASP A 448 -38.54 8.94 -5.98
C ASP A 448 -38.00 8.87 -4.54
N ARG A 449 -38.06 7.70 -3.89
CA ARG A 449 -37.46 7.49 -2.55
C ARG A 449 -35.95 7.69 -2.57
N PHE A 450 -35.27 7.13 -3.57
CA PHE A 450 -33.82 7.27 -3.73
C PHE A 450 -33.40 8.73 -3.97
N GLU A 451 -34.05 9.43 -4.90
CA GLU A 451 -33.73 10.84 -5.21
C GLU A 451 -33.97 11.74 -3.97
N GLN A 452 -35.07 11.53 -3.24
CA GLN A 452 -35.33 12.28 -2.01
C GLN A 452 -34.27 12.04 -0.94
N ALA A 453 -33.83 10.80 -0.76
CA ALA A 453 -32.78 10.47 0.19
C ALA A 453 -31.43 11.08 -0.22
N LEU A 454 -31.10 11.05 -1.51
CA LEU A 454 -29.86 11.60 -2.06
C LEU A 454 -29.82 13.12 -1.90
N ASP A 455 -30.91 13.81 -2.28
CA ASP A 455 -31.05 15.26 -2.09
C ASP A 455 -30.94 15.66 -0.63
N GLN A 456 -31.55 14.87 0.27
CA GLN A 456 -31.46 15.10 1.70
C GLN A 456 -30.01 14.97 2.20
N LEU A 457 -29.30 13.91 1.79
CA LEU A 457 -27.90 13.70 2.19
C LEU A 457 -26.99 14.80 1.64
N MET A 458 -27.11 15.15 0.36
CA MET A 458 -26.34 16.23 -0.26
C MET A 458 -26.59 17.57 0.45
N THR A 459 -27.83 17.87 0.82
CA THR A 459 -28.17 19.08 1.59
C THR A 459 -27.50 19.06 2.97
N GLN A 460 -27.49 17.92 3.66
CA GLN A 460 -26.82 17.77 4.95
C GLN A 460 -25.31 17.96 4.84
N VAL A 461 -24.66 17.34 3.86
CA VAL A 461 -23.21 17.46 3.64
C VAL A 461 -22.84 18.90 3.22
N SER A 462 -23.63 19.54 2.36
CA SER A 462 -23.41 20.93 1.95
C SER A 462 -23.55 21.90 3.13
N ALA A 463 -24.56 21.74 3.98
CA ALA A 463 -24.72 22.58 5.16
C ALA A 463 -23.54 22.45 6.14
N ARG A 464 -22.96 21.25 6.27
CA ARG A 464 -21.73 21.02 7.06
C ARG A 464 -20.51 21.69 6.43
N LEU A 465 -20.40 21.65 5.11
CA LEU A 465 -19.33 22.30 4.36
C LEU A 465 -19.35 23.83 4.57
N ASP A 466 -20.54 24.43 4.56
CA ASP A 466 -20.71 25.87 4.79
C ASP A 466 -20.44 26.29 6.24
N ALA A 467 -20.66 25.38 7.20
CA ALA A 467 -20.48 25.66 8.63
C ALA A 467 -19.02 25.51 9.12
N THR A 468 -18.14 24.86 8.35
CA THR A 468 -16.76 24.59 8.78
C THR A 468 -15.76 25.63 8.28
N ASN A 469 -14.88 26.09 9.17
CA ASN A 469 -13.74 26.95 8.83
C ASN A 469 -12.40 26.18 8.76
N ASP A 470 -12.43 24.86 8.99
CA ASP A 470 -11.24 24.01 8.94
C ASP A 470 -10.99 23.52 7.51
N SER A 471 -9.88 23.97 6.92
CA SER A 471 -9.47 23.64 5.55
C SER A 471 -9.37 22.13 5.26
N THR A 472 -9.09 21.30 6.26
CA THR A 472 -9.02 19.84 6.10
C THR A 472 -10.42 19.25 6.03
N LYS A 473 -11.32 19.66 6.93
CA LYS A 473 -12.74 19.27 6.90
C LYS A 473 -13.41 19.71 5.60
N THR A 474 -13.11 20.92 5.12
CA THR A 474 -13.64 21.45 3.85
C THR A 474 -13.29 20.55 2.67
N LYS A 475 -12.03 20.09 2.56
CA LYS A 475 -11.59 19.21 1.46
C LYS A 475 -12.30 17.86 1.48
N ILE A 476 -12.46 17.24 2.66
CA ILE A 476 -13.13 15.95 2.81
C ILE A 476 -14.62 16.06 2.45
N LEU A 477 -15.32 17.07 2.98
CA LEU A 477 -16.75 17.27 2.71
C LEU A 477 -17.01 17.65 1.25
N ALA A 478 -16.14 18.45 0.62
CA ALA A 478 -16.24 18.74 -0.81
C ALA A 478 -16.09 17.48 -1.65
N MET A 479 -15.15 16.60 -1.30
CA MET A 479 -14.98 15.31 -1.95
C MET A 479 -16.19 14.39 -1.76
N HIS A 480 -16.79 14.34 -0.56
CA HIS A 480 -18.04 13.59 -0.34
C HIS A 480 -19.17 14.08 -1.24
N LEU A 481 -19.29 15.39 -1.47
CA LEU A 481 -20.28 15.93 -2.42
C LEU A 481 -20.00 15.53 -3.86
N GLU A 482 -18.73 15.50 -4.28
CA GLU A 482 -18.36 15.00 -5.62
C GLU A 482 -18.72 13.52 -5.77
N LEU A 483 -18.44 12.69 -4.76
CA LEU A 483 -18.81 11.27 -4.76
C LEU A 483 -20.33 11.05 -4.82
N LEU A 484 -21.11 11.84 -4.08
CA LEU A 484 -22.58 11.77 -4.14
C LEU A 484 -23.16 12.23 -5.49
N ASN A 485 -22.39 12.98 -6.28
CA ASN A 485 -22.74 13.36 -7.65
C ASN A 485 -22.17 12.42 -8.72
N ASP A 486 -21.41 11.39 -8.32
CA ASP A 486 -20.74 10.49 -9.25
C ASP A 486 -21.78 9.71 -10.08
N PRO A 487 -21.76 9.80 -11.43
CA PRO A 487 -22.71 9.10 -12.27
C PRO A 487 -22.67 7.58 -12.11
N GLU A 488 -21.51 6.98 -11.85
CA GLU A 488 -21.38 5.53 -11.68
C GLU A 488 -22.13 5.05 -10.42
N LEU A 489 -22.05 5.83 -9.33
CA LEU A 489 -22.78 5.58 -8.09
C LEU A 489 -24.29 5.85 -8.23
N VAL A 490 -24.66 7.00 -8.81
CA VAL A 490 -26.05 7.45 -8.90
C VAL A 490 -26.82 6.70 -10.00
N ASP A 491 -26.28 6.64 -11.22
CA ASP A 491 -26.95 5.96 -12.33
C ASP A 491 -26.87 4.44 -12.19
N GLY A 492 -25.81 3.90 -11.58
CA GLY A 492 -25.74 2.48 -11.20
C GLY A 492 -26.90 2.10 -10.27
N THR A 493 -27.17 2.92 -9.26
CA THR A 493 -28.31 2.74 -8.34
C THR A 493 -29.64 2.88 -9.07
N ARG A 494 -29.83 3.92 -9.88
CA ARG A 494 -31.07 4.10 -10.69
C ARG A 494 -31.34 2.91 -11.61
N ASN A 495 -30.31 2.37 -12.25
CA ASN A 495 -30.44 1.23 -13.16
C ASN A 495 -30.80 -0.06 -12.41
N ALA A 496 -30.22 -0.29 -11.23
CA ALA A 496 -30.59 -1.41 -10.38
C ALA A 496 -32.06 -1.31 -9.91
N ILE A 497 -32.55 -0.12 -9.58
CA ILE A 497 -33.97 0.11 -9.25
C ILE A 497 -34.86 -0.18 -10.46
N ARG A 498 -34.48 0.26 -11.67
CA ARG A 498 -35.21 -0.04 -12.92
C ARG A 498 -35.24 -1.53 -13.25
N GLN A 499 -34.28 -2.31 -12.76
CA GLN A 499 -34.24 -3.77 -12.87
C GLN A 499 -35.08 -4.48 -11.80
N GLY A 500 -35.81 -3.75 -10.96
CA GLY A 500 -36.76 -4.28 -9.99
C GLY A 500 -36.19 -4.47 -8.58
N ARG A 501 -35.02 -3.89 -8.26
CA ARG A 501 -34.54 -3.81 -6.87
C ARG A 501 -35.20 -2.67 -6.10
N SER A 502 -35.27 -2.80 -4.78
CA SER A 502 -35.63 -1.67 -3.90
C SER A 502 -34.53 -0.60 -3.91
N ALA A 503 -34.85 0.62 -3.46
CA ALA A 503 -33.85 1.68 -3.32
C ALA A 503 -32.67 1.26 -2.41
N GLU A 504 -32.97 0.59 -1.30
CA GLU A 504 -31.99 0.09 -0.34
C GLU A 504 -31.06 -0.98 -0.93
N ALA A 505 -31.64 -1.98 -1.62
CA ALA A 505 -30.87 -3.07 -2.22
C ALA A 505 -30.03 -2.57 -3.41
N ALA A 506 -30.58 -1.67 -4.22
CA ALA A 506 -29.88 -1.04 -5.32
C ALA A 506 -28.68 -0.21 -4.84
N TRP A 507 -28.90 0.65 -3.85
CA TRP A 507 -27.84 1.48 -3.29
C TRP A 507 -26.74 0.64 -2.64
N THR A 508 -27.13 -0.34 -1.80
CA THR A 508 -26.20 -1.23 -1.10
C THR A 508 -25.30 -1.99 -2.07
N ALA A 509 -25.88 -2.56 -3.13
CA ALA A 509 -25.10 -3.27 -4.14
C ALA A 509 -24.12 -2.35 -4.88
N THR A 510 -24.53 -1.13 -5.22
CA THR A 510 -23.70 -0.20 -5.99
C THR A 510 -22.53 0.35 -5.15
N TYR A 511 -22.79 0.92 -3.97
CA TYR A 511 -21.70 1.52 -3.18
C TYR A 511 -20.71 0.44 -2.70
N GLN A 512 -21.19 -0.75 -2.33
CA GLN A 512 -20.33 -1.84 -1.86
C GLN A 512 -19.41 -2.33 -2.98
N SER A 513 -19.94 -2.47 -4.21
CA SER A 513 -19.13 -2.86 -5.37
C SER A 513 -17.99 -1.87 -5.64
N LEU A 514 -18.27 -0.57 -5.57
CA LEU A 514 -17.27 0.48 -5.78
C LEU A 514 -16.24 0.53 -4.63
N ALA A 515 -16.68 0.42 -3.39
CA ALA A 515 -15.79 0.35 -2.24
C ALA A 515 -14.86 -0.88 -2.30
N ASP A 516 -15.40 -2.05 -2.66
CA ASP A 516 -14.62 -3.28 -2.78
C ASP A 516 -13.55 -3.15 -3.88
N GLN A 517 -13.88 -2.55 -5.04
CA GLN A 517 -12.93 -2.29 -6.12
C GLN A 517 -11.78 -1.38 -5.67
N LEU A 518 -12.08 -0.31 -4.95
CA LEU A 518 -11.07 0.63 -4.45
C LEU A 518 -10.16 -0.01 -3.39
N SER A 519 -10.73 -0.83 -2.50
CA SER A 519 -9.98 -1.50 -1.43
C SER A 519 -8.92 -2.49 -1.93
N LEU A 520 -9.08 -3.00 -3.16
CA LEU A 520 -8.15 -3.91 -3.82
C LEU A 520 -7.01 -3.20 -4.57
N SER A 521 -7.02 -1.86 -4.58
CA SER A 521 -5.95 -1.08 -5.21
C SER A 521 -4.63 -1.23 -4.47
N SER A 522 -3.53 -1.38 -5.22
CA SER A 522 -2.18 -1.32 -4.64
C SER A 522 -1.73 0.10 -4.28
N ASP A 523 -2.49 1.12 -4.68
CA ASP A 523 -2.27 2.50 -4.23
C ASP A 523 -2.95 2.72 -2.87
N PRO A 524 -2.18 2.95 -1.78
CA PRO A 524 -2.74 3.18 -0.45
C PRO A 524 -3.72 4.35 -0.38
N MET A 525 -3.53 5.40 -1.21
CA MET A 525 -4.44 6.55 -1.23
C MET A 525 -5.79 6.22 -1.88
N LEU A 526 -5.83 5.26 -2.82
CA LEU A 526 -7.09 4.78 -3.41
C LEU A 526 -7.75 3.75 -2.50
N ALA A 527 -6.98 2.89 -1.83
CA ALA A 527 -7.49 1.94 -0.86
C ALA A 527 -8.16 2.66 0.33
N GLU A 528 -7.58 3.74 0.84
CA GLU A 528 -8.19 4.57 1.90
C GLU A 528 -9.53 5.19 1.48
N ARG A 529 -9.79 5.41 0.17
CA ARG A 529 -11.07 5.96 -0.31
C ARG A 529 -12.22 4.96 -0.28
N ALA A 530 -11.93 3.66 -0.18
CA ALA A 530 -12.98 2.65 -0.03
C ALA A 530 -13.85 2.92 1.21
N ASP A 531 -13.25 3.46 2.26
CA ASP A 531 -13.94 3.76 3.51
C ASP A 531 -14.86 4.99 3.38
N ASP A 532 -14.52 5.96 2.53
CA ASP A 532 -15.39 7.11 2.22
C ASP A 532 -16.68 6.65 1.50
N PHE A 533 -16.59 5.70 0.58
CA PHE A 533 -17.76 5.10 -0.08
C PHE A 533 -18.65 4.32 0.89
N LYS A 534 -18.04 3.53 1.78
CA LYS A 534 -18.79 2.80 2.82
C LYS A 534 -19.50 3.76 3.78
N ASP A 535 -18.87 4.89 4.08
CA ASP A 535 -19.42 5.92 4.95
C ASP A 535 -20.65 6.62 4.33
N LEU A 536 -20.53 7.08 3.08
CA LEU A 536 -21.66 7.63 2.32
C LEU A 536 -22.76 6.59 2.12
N GLY A 537 -22.36 5.35 1.83
CA GLY A 537 -23.23 4.18 1.74
C GLY A 537 -24.12 4.02 2.97
N TYR A 538 -23.49 4.02 4.13
CA TYR A 538 -24.18 3.91 5.43
C TYR A 538 -25.09 5.11 5.73
N GLN A 539 -24.65 6.34 5.44
CA GLN A 539 -25.44 7.56 5.68
C GLN A 539 -26.74 7.58 4.86
N LEU A 540 -26.67 7.24 3.57
CA LEU A 540 -27.87 7.19 2.74
C LEU A 540 -28.81 6.05 3.18
N MET A 541 -28.25 4.92 3.63
CA MET A 541 -29.04 3.80 4.18
C MET A 541 -29.83 4.18 5.43
N LEU A 542 -29.27 5.00 6.32
CA LEU A 542 -30.02 5.56 7.47
C LEU A 542 -31.24 6.36 7.00
N ILE A 543 -31.05 7.22 6.00
CA ILE A 543 -32.12 8.05 5.44
C ILE A 543 -33.19 7.19 4.76
N LEU A 544 -32.79 6.25 3.89
CA LEU A 544 -33.70 5.37 3.16
C LEU A 544 -34.53 4.47 4.09
N SER A 545 -33.91 3.96 5.15
CA SER A 545 -34.55 3.11 6.15
C SER A 545 -35.35 3.90 7.20
N GLY A 546 -35.24 5.24 7.21
CA GLY A 546 -35.82 6.11 8.22
C GLY A 546 -35.27 5.88 9.63
N GLN A 547 -34.12 5.23 9.74
CA GLN A 547 -33.43 4.99 11.01
C GLN A 547 -32.50 6.17 11.32
N SER A 548 -32.33 6.46 12.60
CA SER A 548 -31.36 7.45 13.08
C SER A 548 -30.56 6.84 14.20
N THR A 549 -29.28 7.21 14.27
CA THR A 549 -28.46 6.92 15.44
C THR A 549 -28.94 7.78 16.60
N GLN A 550 -29.09 7.17 17.78
CA GLN A 550 -29.44 7.94 18.97
C GLN A 550 -28.29 8.89 19.33
N ALA A 551 -28.57 10.19 19.35
CA ALA A 551 -27.68 11.17 19.96
C ALA A 551 -27.80 11.04 21.48
N ALA A 552 -26.69 10.85 22.17
CA ALA A 552 -26.64 10.96 23.62
C ALA A 552 -26.32 12.40 24.00
N ASP A 553 -27.10 12.98 24.92
CA ASP A 553 -26.91 14.35 25.40
C ASP A 553 -25.88 14.44 26.55
N GLU A 554 -25.52 13.29 27.15
CA GLU A 554 -24.60 13.24 28.29
C GLU A 554 -23.14 12.97 27.87
N PRO A 555 -22.13 13.54 28.57
CA PRO A 555 -20.73 13.28 28.26
C PRO A 555 -20.34 11.81 28.43
N HIS A 556 -19.74 11.21 27.41
CA HIS A 556 -19.40 9.79 27.36
C HIS A 556 -18.11 9.52 26.58
N ILE A 557 -17.63 8.29 26.71
CA ILE A 557 -16.54 7.73 25.90
C ILE A 557 -17.16 6.81 24.86
N LEU A 558 -16.93 7.09 23.59
CA LEU A 558 -17.51 6.36 22.48
C LEU A 558 -16.70 5.09 22.20
N LEU A 559 -17.34 3.92 22.22
CA LEU A 559 -16.73 2.66 21.82
C LEU A 559 -17.35 2.18 20.51
N CYS A 560 -16.54 1.82 19.53
CA CYS A 560 -17.02 1.28 18.26
C CYS A 560 -16.02 0.26 17.68
N GLU A 561 -16.45 -0.50 16.68
CA GLU A 561 -15.55 -1.38 15.95
C GLU A 561 -14.56 -0.56 15.11
N GLU A 562 -15.10 0.37 14.31
CA GLU A 562 -14.40 1.37 13.52
C GLU A 562 -15.19 2.67 13.53
N ILE A 563 -14.53 3.79 13.26
CA ILE A 563 -15.14 5.12 13.23
C ILE A 563 -14.88 5.79 11.88
N SER A 564 -15.92 6.34 11.25
CA SER A 564 -15.78 7.03 9.97
C SER A 564 -15.44 8.53 10.14
N PRO A 565 -14.81 9.16 9.13
CA PRO A 565 -14.50 10.59 9.17
C PRO A 565 -15.72 11.49 9.39
N SER A 566 -16.87 11.16 8.78
CA SER A 566 -18.09 11.95 8.93
C SER A 566 -18.62 11.94 10.37
N GLN A 567 -18.57 10.78 11.05
CA GLN A 567 -19.00 10.65 12.44
C GLN A 567 -18.15 11.52 13.36
N VAL A 568 -16.82 11.45 13.21
CA VAL A 568 -15.91 12.30 14.01
C VAL A 568 -16.16 13.79 13.77
N ALA A 569 -16.56 14.18 12.56
CA ALA A 569 -16.83 15.58 12.24
C ALA A 569 -18.08 16.13 12.95
N GLU A 570 -19.03 15.27 13.33
CA GLU A 570 -20.29 15.64 14.02
C GLU A 570 -20.15 15.73 15.54
N PHE A 571 -19.11 15.12 16.11
CA PHE A 571 -18.98 15.03 17.55
C PHE A 571 -18.63 16.37 18.19
N ASP A 572 -19.37 16.71 19.23
CA ASP A 572 -19.02 17.79 20.15
C ASP A 572 -18.02 17.24 21.19
N PRO A 573 -16.80 17.79 21.32
CA PRO A 573 -15.83 17.37 22.33
C PRO A 573 -16.31 17.57 23.78
N ALA A 574 -17.36 18.37 24.01
CA ALA A 574 -18.00 18.46 25.32
C ALA A 574 -18.86 17.23 25.67
N ILE A 575 -19.35 16.52 24.65
CA ILE A 575 -20.21 15.33 24.76
C ILE A 575 -19.37 14.06 24.54
N VAL A 576 -18.68 13.95 23.41
CA VAL A 576 -17.80 12.81 23.12
C VAL A 576 -16.40 13.11 23.65
N GLN A 577 -16.11 12.62 24.84
CA GLN A 577 -14.89 12.96 25.58
C GLN A 577 -13.66 12.18 25.10
N ALA A 578 -13.86 11.00 24.54
CA ALA A 578 -12.85 10.21 23.83
C ALA A 578 -13.53 9.15 22.94
N ILE A 579 -12.77 8.60 22.00
CA ILE A 579 -13.19 7.53 21.10
C ILE A 579 -12.23 6.35 21.24
N VAL A 580 -12.78 5.15 21.34
CA VAL A 580 -12.06 3.88 21.39
C VAL A 580 -12.55 3.00 20.25
N THR A 581 -11.62 2.51 19.42
CA THR A 581 -11.96 1.59 18.32
C THR A 581 -11.25 0.24 18.45
N ALA A 582 -11.96 -0.84 18.13
CA ALA A 582 -11.38 -2.19 18.10
C ALA A 582 -10.41 -2.35 16.93
N LYS A 583 -10.74 -1.78 15.77
CA LYS A 583 -9.97 -1.81 14.52
C LYS A 583 -9.58 -0.40 14.08
N GLY A 584 -8.78 -0.29 13.02
CA GLY A 584 -8.35 0.98 12.44
C GLY A 584 -6.89 1.37 12.71
N GLY A 585 -6.37 2.26 11.85
CA GLY A 585 -4.98 2.74 11.88
C GLY A 585 -4.83 4.17 12.38
N THR A 586 -3.61 4.54 12.79
CA THR A 586 -3.25 5.87 13.32
C THR A 586 -3.17 6.98 12.26
N THR A 587 -3.14 6.59 10.98
CA THR A 587 -3.10 7.47 9.81
C THR A 587 -4.47 7.73 9.19
N SER A 588 -5.54 7.10 9.69
CA SER A 588 -6.87 7.24 9.11
C SER A 588 -7.34 8.70 9.13
N HIS A 589 -8.15 9.08 8.14
CA HIS A 589 -8.79 10.40 8.10
C HIS A 589 -9.58 10.71 9.36
N ALA A 590 -10.20 9.70 9.98
CA ALA A 590 -10.85 9.83 11.28
C ALA A 590 -9.88 10.23 12.41
N ALA A 591 -8.66 9.68 12.43
CA ALA A 591 -7.63 10.08 13.41
C ALA A 591 -7.14 11.52 13.20
N ILE A 592 -7.03 11.96 11.95
CA ILE A 592 -6.69 13.36 11.63
C ILE A 592 -7.79 14.31 12.12
N LEU A 593 -9.06 13.98 11.87
CA LEU A 593 -10.21 14.77 12.29
C LEU A 593 -10.37 14.82 13.81
N ALA A 594 -10.14 13.69 14.50
CA ALA A 594 -10.19 13.63 15.96
C ALA A 594 -9.12 14.55 16.58
N ARG A 595 -7.90 14.55 16.02
CA ARG A 595 -6.83 15.49 16.44
C ARG A 595 -7.22 16.94 16.23
N ALA A 596 -7.86 17.27 15.10
CA ALA A 596 -8.30 18.63 14.81
C ALA A 596 -9.45 19.08 15.73
N ALA A 597 -10.35 18.15 16.08
CA ALA A 597 -11.45 18.38 17.01
C ALA A 597 -11.00 18.43 18.49
N GLY A 598 -9.79 17.95 18.80
CA GLY A 598 -9.29 17.85 20.17
C GLY A 598 -9.93 16.71 20.97
N ILE A 599 -10.46 15.69 20.28
CA ILE A 599 -11.05 14.49 20.88
C ILE A 599 -9.96 13.40 20.92
N PRO A 600 -9.57 12.90 22.10
CA PRO A 600 -8.67 11.76 22.23
C PRO A 600 -9.24 10.53 21.51
N LEU A 601 -8.39 9.84 20.74
CA LEU A 601 -8.78 8.65 19.97
C LEU A 601 -7.75 7.54 20.17
N LEU A 602 -8.19 6.39 20.69
CA LEU A 602 -7.41 5.18 20.84
C LEU A 602 -7.90 4.14 19.82
N VAL A 603 -7.05 3.71 18.89
CA VAL A 603 -7.42 2.80 17.80
C VAL A 603 -6.78 1.43 17.92
N GLY A 604 -7.40 0.40 17.36
CA GLY A 604 -6.79 -0.92 17.29
C GLY A 604 -6.68 -1.63 18.63
N CYS A 605 -7.66 -1.43 19.51
CA CYS A 605 -7.76 -2.06 20.83
C CYS A 605 -8.10 -3.56 20.77
N GLY A 606 -8.39 -4.09 19.58
CA GLY A 606 -8.77 -5.49 19.39
C GLY A 606 -10.22 -5.79 19.82
N GLU A 607 -10.68 -7.00 19.51
CA GLU A 607 -12.07 -7.41 19.74
C GLU A 607 -12.44 -7.45 21.22
N GLN A 608 -11.46 -7.63 22.10
CA GLN A 608 -11.69 -7.63 23.55
C GLN A 608 -12.29 -6.32 24.06
N ALA A 609 -11.97 -5.18 23.45
CA ALA A 609 -12.58 -3.89 23.80
C ALA A 609 -14.10 -3.88 23.55
N LEU A 610 -14.59 -4.62 22.55
CA LEU A 610 -16.02 -4.69 22.19
C LEU A 610 -16.88 -5.46 23.20
N THR A 611 -16.24 -6.12 24.18
CA THR A 611 -16.91 -6.81 25.29
C THR A 611 -17.47 -5.83 26.33
N LEU A 612 -17.00 -4.57 26.33
CA LEU A 612 -17.52 -3.52 27.22
C LEU A 612 -18.95 -3.13 26.84
N THR A 613 -19.79 -2.90 27.84
CA THR A 613 -21.20 -2.53 27.68
C THR A 613 -21.44 -1.06 28.00
N ASP A 614 -22.57 -0.52 27.56
CA ASP A 614 -23.00 0.84 27.91
C ASP A 614 -22.98 1.10 29.42
N GLY A 615 -22.51 2.29 29.80
CA GLY A 615 -22.40 2.73 31.19
C GLY A 615 -21.13 2.27 31.92
N THR A 616 -20.32 1.37 31.32
CA THR A 616 -19.08 0.88 31.94
C THR A 616 -18.10 2.04 32.15
N PRO A 617 -17.62 2.28 33.38
CA PRO A 617 -16.70 3.38 33.66
C PRO A 617 -15.30 3.02 33.15
N VAL A 618 -14.71 3.90 32.34
CA VAL A 618 -13.37 3.69 31.77
C VAL A 618 -12.53 4.96 31.80
N ILE A 619 -11.23 4.75 31.81
CA ILE A 619 -10.21 5.78 31.67
C ILE A 619 -9.46 5.48 30.37
N VAL A 620 -9.42 6.45 29.47
CA VAL A 620 -8.72 6.36 28.19
C VAL A 620 -7.56 7.33 28.24
N ASP A 621 -6.33 6.82 28.27
CA ASP A 621 -5.11 7.60 28.18
C ASP A 621 -4.46 7.32 26.82
N CYS A 622 -4.81 8.12 25.81
CA CYS A 622 -4.26 7.96 24.48
C CYS A 622 -2.78 8.34 24.41
N ASP A 623 -2.26 9.13 25.37
CA ASP A 623 -0.85 9.47 25.44
C ASP A 623 -0.03 8.22 25.83
N ASN A 624 -0.56 7.42 26.76
CA ASN A 624 0.03 6.15 27.21
C ASN A 624 -0.53 4.92 26.48
N ARG A 625 -1.38 5.11 25.48
CA ARG A 625 -2.01 4.04 24.66
C ARG A 625 -2.84 3.03 25.45
N LEU A 626 -3.44 3.47 26.55
CA LEU A 626 -4.07 2.60 27.53
C LEU A 626 -5.58 2.88 27.65
N LEU A 627 -6.36 1.81 27.65
CA LEU A 627 -7.73 1.77 28.10
C LEU A 627 -7.77 1.00 29.42
N THR A 628 -8.27 1.60 30.48
CA THR A 628 -8.43 0.96 31.79
C THR A 628 -9.91 0.93 32.16
N VAL A 629 -10.43 -0.24 32.55
CA VAL A 629 -11.77 -0.35 33.13
C VAL A 629 -11.69 0.11 34.58
N ALA A 630 -12.38 1.22 34.90
CA ALA A 630 -12.33 1.77 36.24
C ALA A 630 -13.02 0.83 37.24
N ASP A 631 -12.37 0.62 38.38
CA ASP A 631 -12.84 -0.22 39.48
C ASP A 631 -13.86 0.49 40.38
N SER A 632 -13.92 1.83 40.34
CA SER A 632 -14.86 2.63 41.11
C SER A 632 -15.10 4.01 40.49
N ASP A 633 -16.18 4.68 40.90
CA ASP A 633 -16.43 6.10 40.56
C ASP A 633 -15.36 7.03 41.17
N GLU A 634 -14.71 6.63 42.27
CA GLU A 634 -13.59 7.38 42.87
C GLU A 634 -12.39 7.41 41.92
N SER A 635 -12.11 6.30 41.23
CA SER A 635 -11.03 6.22 40.23
C SER A 635 -11.29 7.11 39.01
N LEU A 636 -12.56 7.26 38.59
CA LEU A 636 -12.93 8.23 37.55
C LEU A 636 -12.69 9.68 38.00
N GLU A 637 -13.05 10.02 39.24
CA GLU A 637 -12.82 11.37 39.77
C GLU A 637 -11.33 11.68 39.95
N GLN A 638 -10.54 10.71 40.39
CA GLN A 638 -9.07 10.84 40.43
C GLN A 638 -8.49 11.07 39.02
N ALA A 639 -8.96 10.33 38.01
CA ALA A 639 -8.55 10.53 36.63
C ALA A 639 -8.96 11.90 36.08
N ARG A 640 -10.13 12.43 36.45
CA ARG A 640 -10.58 13.79 36.08
C ARG A 640 -9.70 14.88 36.69
N VAL A 641 -9.35 14.74 37.98
CA VAL A 641 -8.41 15.65 38.65
C VAL A 641 -7.05 15.63 37.95
N GLU A 642 -6.58 14.44 37.54
CA GLU A 642 -5.33 14.29 36.78
C GLU A 642 -5.41 14.95 35.39
N ILE A 643 -6.52 14.79 34.66
CA ILE A 643 -6.75 15.46 33.36
C ILE A 643 -6.69 16.99 33.51
N ASP A 644 -7.37 17.54 34.50
CA ASP A 644 -7.37 18.99 34.75
C ASP A 644 -5.99 19.50 35.16
N ARG A 645 -5.26 18.73 35.99
CA ARG A 645 -3.86 19.01 36.33
C ARG A 645 -2.98 19.04 35.09
N ARG A 646 -3.08 18.05 34.20
CA ARG A 646 -2.32 18.00 32.94
C ARG A 646 -2.64 19.20 32.03
N LYS A 647 -3.93 19.57 31.90
CA LYS A 647 -4.34 20.76 31.14
C LYS A 647 -3.76 22.05 31.72
N GLN A 648 -3.79 22.21 33.03
CA GLN A 648 -3.19 23.36 33.70
C GLN A 648 -1.68 23.42 33.46
N GLN A 649 -0.98 22.28 33.57
CA GLN A 649 0.46 22.20 33.30
C GLN A 649 0.80 22.58 31.86
N GLN A 650 0.02 22.11 30.88
CA GLN A 650 0.18 22.49 29.48
C GLN A 650 -0.02 23.99 29.25
N ALA A 651 -1.04 24.59 29.88
CA ALA A 651 -1.29 26.02 29.79
C ALA A 651 -0.15 26.85 30.41
N GLU A 652 0.36 26.43 31.58
CA GLU A 652 1.51 27.07 32.24
C GLU A 652 2.80 26.92 31.43
N ALA A 653 3.06 25.73 30.88
CA ALA A 653 4.19 25.46 30.00
C ALA A 653 4.14 26.35 28.75
N PHE A 654 2.97 26.46 28.12
CA PHE A 654 2.75 27.33 26.97
C PHE A 654 2.93 28.81 27.33
N ALA A 655 2.45 29.27 28.49
CA ALA A 655 2.65 30.64 28.94
C ALA A 655 4.14 30.99 29.10
N LYS A 656 4.97 30.03 29.53
CA LYS A 656 6.43 30.17 29.72
C LYS A 656 7.26 29.62 28.56
N ARG A 657 6.67 29.44 27.38
CA ARG A 657 7.35 28.80 26.23
C ARG A 657 8.59 29.56 25.74
N PHE A 658 8.61 30.89 25.91
CA PHE A 658 9.73 31.75 25.53
C PHE A 658 10.88 31.76 26.54
N ASP A 659 10.65 31.27 27.77
CA ASP A 659 11.71 31.17 28.76
C ASP A 659 12.72 30.09 28.33
N PRO A 660 14.02 30.27 28.59
CA PRO A 660 15.03 29.27 28.24
C PRO A 660 14.84 27.99 29.05
N ALA A 661 15.30 26.87 28.49
CA ALA A 661 15.35 25.58 29.18
C ALA A 661 16.62 25.51 30.03
N ILE A 662 16.53 25.98 31.27
CA ILE A 662 17.62 25.94 32.26
C ILE A 662 17.13 25.10 33.44
N SER A 663 17.85 24.02 33.76
CA SER A 663 17.56 23.13 34.89
C SER A 663 17.66 23.87 36.23
N GLN A 664 17.13 23.26 37.30
CA GLN A 664 17.17 23.84 38.65
C GLN A 664 18.60 24.12 39.14
N ASP A 665 19.58 23.33 38.69
CA ASP A 665 21.01 23.46 38.98
C ASP A 665 21.79 24.26 37.92
N GLY A 666 21.08 24.97 37.03
CA GLY A 666 21.65 25.99 36.15
C GLY A 666 22.24 25.48 34.83
N VAL A 667 21.98 24.24 34.45
CA VAL A 667 22.42 23.71 33.15
C VAL A 667 21.41 24.09 32.08
N ARG A 668 21.90 24.78 31.05
CA ARG A 668 21.10 25.11 29.87
C ARG A 668 21.08 23.94 28.88
N MET A 669 19.91 23.70 28.31
CA MET A 669 19.70 22.82 27.16
C MET A 669 19.08 23.64 26.02
N GLU A 670 19.58 23.48 24.80
CA GLU A 670 19.00 24.12 23.62
C GLU A 670 17.76 23.32 23.19
N VAL A 671 16.62 24.00 23.05
CA VAL A 671 15.36 23.36 22.60
C VAL A 671 14.92 24.04 21.31
N VAL A 672 15.10 23.31 20.22
CA VAL A 672 14.96 23.78 18.83
C VAL A 672 13.94 22.93 18.08
N ALA A 673 13.62 23.29 16.84
CA ALA A 673 12.58 22.63 16.07
C ALA A 673 13.09 21.90 14.82
N ASN A 674 12.37 20.84 14.47
CA ASN A 674 12.44 20.18 13.17
C ASN A 674 11.50 20.90 12.19
N ILE A 675 11.96 21.24 10.99
CA ILE A 675 11.14 21.85 9.93
C ILE A 675 11.38 21.21 8.56
N SER A 676 10.41 21.38 7.67
CA SER A 676 10.46 20.91 6.28
C SER A 676 10.54 22.03 5.25
N SER A 677 10.24 23.28 5.64
CA SER A 677 10.28 24.44 4.76
C SER A 677 10.57 25.73 5.51
N ALA A 678 11.11 26.73 4.84
CA ALA A 678 11.32 28.06 5.39
C ALA A 678 10.01 28.75 5.84
N SER A 679 8.85 28.31 5.34
CA SER A 679 7.55 28.86 5.73
C SER A 679 7.09 28.47 7.13
N ASP A 680 7.75 27.49 7.77
CA ASP A 680 7.39 27.01 9.10
C ASP A 680 8.12 27.75 10.24
N VAL A 681 9.08 28.62 9.91
CA VAL A 681 9.94 29.32 10.88
C VAL A 681 9.12 30.15 11.87
N GLU A 682 8.16 30.93 11.38
CA GLU A 682 7.32 31.77 12.23
C GLU A 682 6.47 30.93 13.20
N LYS A 683 6.02 29.75 12.76
CA LYS A 683 5.22 28.83 13.59
C LYS A 683 6.05 28.25 14.73
N ILE A 684 7.29 27.83 14.47
CA ILE A 684 8.17 27.27 15.51
C ILE A 684 8.57 28.33 16.54
N LEU A 685 8.84 29.56 16.09
CA LEU A 685 9.19 30.68 16.97
C LEU A 685 8.00 31.03 17.87
N ALA A 686 6.78 31.01 17.35
CA ALA A 686 5.57 31.22 18.13
C ALA A 686 5.36 30.17 19.24
N GLN A 687 5.91 28.96 19.07
CA GLN A 687 5.92 27.88 20.08
C GLN A 687 7.11 27.97 21.05
N GLY A 688 8.02 28.94 20.88
CA GLY A 688 9.17 29.15 21.75
C GLY A 688 10.44 28.40 21.34
N ALA A 689 10.55 27.92 20.11
CA ALA A 689 11.78 27.29 19.61
C ALA A 689 12.97 28.27 19.64
N GLU A 690 14.15 27.79 20.04
CA GLU A 690 15.40 28.57 20.06
C GLU A 690 16.24 28.39 18.79
N GLY A 691 15.63 28.02 17.68
CA GLY A 691 16.29 27.74 16.41
C GLY A 691 15.77 26.50 15.71
N ILE A 692 16.54 26.01 14.74
CA ILE A 692 16.25 24.84 13.92
C ILE A 692 17.40 23.84 14.09
N GLY A 693 17.13 22.72 14.75
CA GLY A 693 18.10 21.61 14.90
C GLY A 693 18.01 20.58 13.77
N LEU A 694 16.97 20.65 12.93
CA LEU A 694 16.86 19.84 11.72
C LEU A 694 15.98 20.53 10.67
N PHE A 695 16.61 21.04 9.62
CA PHE A 695 15.95 21.35 8.35
C PHE A 695 16.04 20.12 7.44
N ARG A 696 14.89 19.52 7.14
CA ARG A 696 14.77 18.35 6.25
C ARG A 696 14.76 18.80 4.79
N SER A 697 15.92 18.72 4.13
CA SER A 697 16.07 19.23 2.76
C SER A 697 15.32 18.40 1.72
N GLU A 698 14.95 17.16 2.01
CA GLU A 698 14.24 16.27 1.07
C GLU A 698 12.93 16.87 0.57
N PHE A 699 12.21 17.58 1.43
CA PHE A 699 10.94 18.22 1.07
C PHE A 699 11.11 19.31 0.02
N LEU A 700 12.26 19.99 -0.01
CA LEU A 700 12.58 20.93 -1.09
C LEU A 700 12.69 20.20 -2.44
N TYR A 701 13.31 19.01 -2.45
CA TYR A 701 13.45 18.21 -3.66
C TYR A 701 12.11 17.61 -4.09
N MET A 702 11.31 17.10 -3.15
CA MET A 702 9.98 16.52 -3.41
C MET A 702 8.95 17.56 -3.86
N ALA A 703 9.09 18.82 -3.44
CA ALA A 703 8.20 19.92 -3.85
C ALA A 703 8.35 20.32 -5.33
N HIS A 704 9.35 19.79 -6.03
CA HIS A 704 9.62 20.11 -7.43
C HIS A 704 9.48 18.86 -8.31
N THR A 705 9.05 19.05 -9.56
CA THR A 705 8.95 17.96 -10.56
C THR A 705 10.28 17.66 -11.26
N LYS A 706 11.31 18.46 -10.98
CA LYS A 706 12.71 18.30 -11.40
C LYS A 706 13.60 18.68 -10.22
N GLU A 707 14.88 18.32 -10.30
CA GLU A 707 15.84 18.71 -9.26
C GLU A 707 15.82 20.25 -9.05
N PRO A 708 15.69 20.73 -7.80
CA PRO A 708 15.65 22.15 -7.51
C PRO A 708 16.97 22.80 -7.95
N THR A 709 16.85 23.88 -8.71
CA THR A 709 18.01 24.64 -9.21
C THR A 709 18.81 25.22 -8.04
N HIS A 710 20.09 25.50 -8.28
CA HIS A 710 20.96 26.15 -7.29
C HIS A 710 20.33 27.43 -6.71
N ALA A 711 19.74 28.28 -7.56
CA ALA A 711 19.07 29.51 -7.12
C ALA A 711 17.86 29.26 -6.21
N GLN A 712 17.07 28.21 -6.49
CA GLN A 712 15.95 27.81 -5.62
C GLN A 712 16.43 27.30 -4.26
N GLN A 713 17.48 26.50 -4.24
CA GLN A 713 18.09 26.01 -3.00
C GLN A 713 18.66 27.16 -2.15
N VAL A 714 19.42 28.07 -2.76
CA VAL A 714 19.93 29.28 -2.07
C VAL A 714 18.77 30.10 -1.50
N ALA A 715 17.73 30.34 -2.29
CA ALA A 715 16.58 31.13 -1.85
C ALA A 715 15.87 30.50 -0.64
N GLU A 716 15.70 29.18 -0.64
CA GLU A 716 15.05 28.46 0.46
C GLU A 716 15.86 28.54 1.77
N TYR A 717 17.15 28.18 1.72
CA TYR A 717 18.01 28.20 2.91
C TYR A 717 18.23 29.62 3.44
N LYS A 718 18.39 30.60 2.54
CA LYS A 718 18.50 32.02 2.90
C LYS A 718 17.21 32.51 3.56
N SER A 719 16.05 32.20 2.99
CA SER A 719 14.74 32.55 3.56
C SER A 719 14.59 31.98 4.98
N ALA A 720 14.97 30.72 5.21
CA ALA A 720 14.94 30.13 6.56
C ALA A 720 15.85 30.88 7.55
N ARG A 721 17.07 31.23 7.11
CA ARG A 721 18.04 31.96 7.93
C ARG A 721 17.58 33.38 8.28
N GLU A 722 17.03 34.11 7.31
CA GLU A 722 16.54 35.48 7.47
C GLU A 722 15.29 35.51 8.37
N ARG A 723 14.35 34.57 8.18
CA ARG A 723 13.12 34.45 8.99
C ARG A 723 13.39 34.10 10.45
N LEU A 724 14.46 33.36 10.74
CA LEU A 724 14.85 33.09 12.12
C LEU A 724 15.16 34.38 12.88
N GLY A 725 15.65 35.42 12.19
CA GLY A 725 15.85 36.78 12.69
C GLY A 725 16.95 36.96 13.75
N ASN A 726 17.22 35.93 14.55
CA ASN A 726 18.26 35.89 15.57
C ASN A 726 19.44 35.05 15.08
N THR A 727 20.62 35.66 15.00
CA THR A 727 21.85 34.99 14.55
C THR A 727 22.39 33.98 15.55
N ASP A 728 22.00 34.09 16.83
CA ASP A 728 22.40 33.13 17.87
C ASP A 728 21.58 31.83 17.79
N PHE A 729 20.45 31.83 17.08
CA PHE A 729 19.64 30.63 16.90
C PHE A 729 20.21 29.77 15.77
N PRO A 730 20.53 28.48 16.03
CA PRO A 730 21.12 27.61 15.03
C PRO A 730 20.15 27.35 13.87
N LEU A 731 20.74 27.14 12.69
CA LEU A 731 20.06 26.56 11.54
C LEU A 731 20.89 25.37 11.08
N ILE A 732 20.48 24.17 11.48
CA ILE A 732 21.13 22.92 11.08
C ILE A 732 20.39 22.37 9.87
N VAL A 733 21.05 22.31 8.72
CA VAL A 733 20.49 21.74 7.50
C VAL A 733 21.07 20.36 7.26
N ARG A 734 20.19 19.37 7.17
CA ARG A 734 20.58 18.01 6.78
C ARG A 734 20.68 17.95 5.26
N THR A 735 21.79 17.44 4.74
CA THR A 735 21.92 17.17 3.30
C THR A 735 20.89 16.11 2.88
N LEU A 736 20.67 15.97 1.58
CA LEU A 736 19.60 15.14 1.04
C LEU A 736 19.64 13.69 1.54
N ASP A 737 18.59 13.25 2.25
CA ASP A 737 18.33 11.84 2.62
C ASP A 737 17.03 11.33 2.01
N VAL A 738 17.14 10.99 0.72
CA VAL A 738 16.15 10.20 -0.03
C VAL A 738 16.73 8.83 -0.37
N GLY A 739 15.84 7.87 -0.64
CA GLY A 739 16.10 6.48 -1.03
C GLY A 739 14.88 5.87 -1.70
N GLY A 740 14.86 4.55 -1.89
CA GLY A 740 13.72 3.86 -2.51
C GLY A 740 12.38 4.01 -1.76
N ASP A 741 12.40 4.36 -0.46
CA ASP A 741 11.19 4.67 0.33
C ASP A 741 10.61 6.07 0.04
N LYS A 742 11.41 6.95 -0.58
CA LYS A 742 11.04 8.34 -0.93
C LYS A 742 11.48 8.64 -2.36
N PRO A 743 10.86 8.00 -3.36
CA PRO A 743 11.29 8.13 -4.74
C PRO A 743 11.15 9.58 -5.23
N LEU A 744 12.20 10.08 -5.89
CA LEU A 744 12.16 11.34 -6.62
C LEU A 744 11.96 11.01 -8.11
N PRO A 745 10.83 11.37 -8.75
CA PRO A 745 10.52 10.93 -10.12
C PRO A 745 11.55 11.28 -11.18
N TYR A 746 12.36 12.33 -10.94
CA TYR A 746 13.41 12.80 -11.85
C TYR A 746 14.80 12.26 -11.51
N LEU A 747 14.94 11.45 -10.46
CA LEU A 747 16.18 10.81 -10.06
C LEU A 747 15.98 9.29 -10.21
N ALA A 748 16.41 8.74 -11.34
CA ALA A 748 16.42 7.31 -11.55
C ALA A 748 17.24 6.61 -10.46
N MET A 749 16.58 5.72 -9.71
CA MET A 749 17.16 4.84 -8.71
C MET A 749 16.69 3.42 -9.06
N ASP A 750 17.55 2.44 -8.86
CA ASP A 750 17.19 1.04 -9.07
C ASP A 750 16.21 0.61 -7.98
N ASP A 751 15.29 -0.31 -8.31
CA ASP A 751 14.40 -0.91 -7.31
C ASP A 751 15.20 -1.79 -6.36
N GLU A 752 14.93 -1.65 -5.06
CA GLU A 752 15.60 -2.39 -4.00
C GLU A 752 14.58 -3.18 -3.19
N GLU A 753 14.88 -4.45 -2.89
CA GLU A 753 14.05 -5.30 -2.02
C GLU A 753 13.87 -4.68 -0.62
N ASN A 754 14.91 -3.99 -0.12
CA ASN A 754 14.92 -3.36 1.20
C ASN A 754 15.42 -1.90 1.11
N PRO A 755 14.56 -0.94 0.72
CA PRO A 755 14.96 0.45 0.52
C PRO A 755 15.60 1.10 1.76
N PHE A 756 15.13 0.73 2.96
CA PHE A 756 15.70 1.23 4.21
C PHE A 756 17.14 0.76 4.45
N LEU A 757 17.59 -0.35 3.86
CA LEU A 757 18.95 -0.87 4.00
C LEU A 757 19.84 -0.57 2.78
N GLY A 758 19.26 0.03 1.73
CA GLY A 758 19.85 0.21 0.42
C GLY A 758 20.53 1.55 0.16
N VAL A 759 20.35 2.07 -1.06
CA VAL A 759 20.94 3.32 -1.58
C VAL A 759 20.14 4.53 -1.11
N ARG A 760 20.58 5.12 0.02
CA ARG A 760 20.03 6.36 0.55
C ARG A 760 21.06 7.27 1.23
N GLY A 761 20.70 8.54 1.43
CA GLY A 761 21.51 9.52 2.17
C GLY A 761 22.95 9.65 1.68
N ALA A 762 23.92 9.40 2.57
CA ALA A 762 25.35 9.43 2.25
C ALA A 762 25.73 8.55 1.04
N ARG A 763 25.15 7.36 0.90
CA ARG A 763 25.49 6.44 -0.19
C ARG A 763 25.03 6.98 -1.55
N LEU A 764 23.81 7.50 -1.61
CA LEU A 764 23.31 8.20 -2.79
C LEU A 764 24.19 9.40 -3.13
N SER A 765 24.59 10.17 -2.11
CA SER A 765 25.48 11.33 -2.27
C SER A 765 26.85 10.95 -2.84
N LEU A 766 27.39 9.79 -2.46
CA LEU A 766 28.65 9.24 -2.99
C LEU A 766 28.50 8.68 -4.41
N MET A 767 27.35 8.09 -4.74
CA MET A 767 27.04 7.62 -6.10
C MET A 767 26.76 8.78 -7.06
N ARG A 768 26.22 9.89 -6.54
CA ARG A 768 25.90 11.11 -7.30
C ARG A 768 26.57 12.35 -6.68
N PRO A 769 27.92 12.47 -6.70
CA PRO A 769 28.63 13.58 -6.07
C PRO A 769 28.19 14.97 -6.57
N ASP A 770 27.78 15.09 -7.83
CA ASP A 770 27.33 16.36 -8.40
C ASP A 770 26.04 16.89 -7.76
N LEU A 771 25.17 16.00 -7.26
CA LEU A 771 23.98 16.36 -6.50
C LEU A 771 24.38 16.98 -5.16
N LEU A 772 25.29 16.32 -4.43
CA LEU A 772 25.82 16.81 -3.17
C LEU A 772 26.58 18.14 -3.36
N LYS A 773 27.46 18.24 -4.36
CA LYS A 773 28.23 19.46 -4.65
C LYS A 773 27.31 20.65 -4.91
N ARG A 774 26.23 20.48 -5.68
CA ARG A 774 25.26 21.55 -5.94
C ARG A 774 24.53 21.99 -4.67
N GLN A 775 24.14 21.06 -3.81
CA GLN A 775 23.52 21.38 -2.53
C GLN A 775 24.49 22.12 -1.59
N LEU A 776 25.74 21.66 -1.48
CA LEU A 776 26.76 22.29 -0.65
C LEU A 776 27.09 23.72 -1.12
N LYS A 777 27.18 23.96 -2.43
CA LYS A 777 27.34 25.31 -2.98
C LYS A 777 26.19 26.23 -2.56
N ALA A 778 24.96 25.74 -2.64
CA ALA A 778 23.78 26.51 -2.24
C ALA A 778 23.77 26.82 -0.73
N LEU A 779 24.17 25.86 0.10
CA LEU A 779 24.27 26.03 1.57
C LEU A 779 25.35 27.06 1.94
N LEU A 780 26.54 26.96 1.34
CA LEU A 780 27.64 27.90 1.59
C LEU A 780 27.30 29.32 1.10
N GLU A 781 26.62 29.45 -0.03
CA GLU A 781 26.16 30.76 -0.50
C GLU A 781 25.08 31.35 0.44
N ALA A 782 24.13 30.53 0.90
CA ALA A 782 23.11 30.96 1.86
C ALA A 782 23.72 31.35 3.23
N ALA A 783 24.79 30.69 3.65
CA ALA A 783 25.49 30.97 4.91
C ALA A 783 26.13 32.36 4.96
N ARG A 784 26.28 33.06 3.83
CA ARG A 784 26.64 34.50 3.83
C ARG A 784 25.58 35.39 4.50
N SER A 785 24.34 34.91 4.61
CA SER A 785 23.22 35.62 5.25
C SER A 785 23.12 35.33 6.76
N GLY A 786 23.95 34.43 7.29
CA GLY A 786 24.04 34.10 8.71
C GLY A 786 24.51 32.66 8.96
N PRO A 787 24.81 32.27 10.21
CA PRO A 787 25.37 30.96 10.53
C PRO A 787 24.44 29.81 10.11
N ILE A 788 25.01 28.83 9.40
CA ILE A 788 24.37 27.58 9.01
C ILE A 788 25.30 26.44 9.44
N ARG A 789 24.74 25.40 10.05
CA ARG A 789 25.44 24.13 10.32
C ARG A 789 24.98 23.11 9.29
N ILE A 790 25.90 22.28 8.80
CA ILE A 790 25.60 21.26 7.78
C ILE A 790 25.73 19.89 8.42
N MET A 791 24.71 19.05 8.24
CA MET A 791 24.66 17.71 8.81
C MET A 791 24.49 16.64 7.72
N PHE A 792 25.30 15.58 7.79
CA PHE A 792 25.27 14.48 6.81
C PHE A 792 24.56 13.23 7.35
N PRO A 793 23.57 12.67 6.62
CA PRO A 793 22.79 11.50 7.03
C PRO A 793 23.39 10.16 6.57
N MET A 794 22.97 9.06 7.20
CA MET A 794 23.18 7.66 6.78
C MET A 794 24.65 7.23 6.61
N ILE A 795 25.57 7.86 7.33
CA ILE A 795 26.98 7.46 7.34
C ILE A 795 27.13 6.22 8.24
N SER A 796 27.76 5.17 7.70
CA SER A 796 27.95 3.91 8.42
C SER A 796 29.42 3.54 8.64
N ASP A 797 30.32 4.04 7.78
CA ASP A 797 31.76 3.76 7.80
C ASP A 797 32.61 5.04 7.71
N ILE A 798 33.80 5.03 8.33
CA ILE A 798 34.71 6.19 8.36
C ILE A 798 35.23 6.59 6.98
N GLN A 799 35.36 5.63 6.05
CA GLN A 799 35.78 5.93 4.68
C GLN A 799 34.67 6.60 3.87
N GLU A 800 33.39 6.30 4.15
CA GLU A 800 32.26 7.04 3.58
C GLU A 800 32.33 8.50 4.03
N TRP A 801 32.52 8.73 5.33
CA TRP A 801 32.69 10.08 5.89
C TRP A 801 33.84 10.84 5.23
N ARG A 802 35.04 10.24 5.16
CA ARG A 802 36.21 10.92 4.58
C ARG A 802 36.03 11.29 3.11
N LYS A 803 35.31 10.47 2.33
CA LYS A 803 34.94 10.81 0.95
C LYS A 803 33.97 11.99 0.89
N ILE A 804 32.94 12.00 1.74
CA ILE A 804 32.00 13.12 1.84
C ILE A 804 32.71 14.41 2.29
N ARG A 805 33.57 14.31 3.30
CA ARG A 805 34.39 15.41 3.80
C ARG A 805 35.28 15.98 2.70
N ALA A 806 35.93 15.13 1.89
CA ALA A 806 36.73 15.59 0.76
C ALA A 806 35.89 16.35 -0.28
N ILE A 807 34.66 15.91 -0.56
CA ILE A 807 33.72 16.64 -1.44
C ILE A 807 33.35 17.99 -0.83
N TYR A 808 33.09 18.05 0.50
CA TYR A 808 32.83 19.30 1.20
C TYR A 808 34.03 20.26 1.13
N GLU A 809 35.23 19.79 1.45
CA GLU A 809 36.46 20.60 1.42
C GLU A 809 36.76 21.12 0.00
N GLU A 810 36.52 20.32 -1.04
CA GLU A 810 36.62 20.73 -2.45
C GLU A 810 35.70 21.92 -2.73
N VAL A 811 34.43 21.85 -2.32
CA VAL A 811 33.45 22.91 -2.57
C VAL A 811 33.72 24.13 -1.68
N ALA A 812 34.07 23.93 -0.41
CA ALA A 812 34.34 25.00 0.55
C ALA A 812 35.55 25.86 0.15
N ALA A 813 36.51 25.31 -0.61
CA ALA A 813 37.63 26.07 -1.15
C ALA A 813 37.18 27.24 -2.06
N ASP A 814 36.01 27.14 -2.70
CA ASP A 814 35.42 28.22 -3.51
C ASP A 814 34.74 29.31 -2.66
N TYR A 815 34.58 29.10 -1.34
CA TYR A 815 33.90 29.99 -0.40
C TYR A 815 34.74 30.28 0.86
N PRO A 816 35.96 30.85 0.71
CA PRO A 816 36.89 31.06 1.84
C PRO A 816 36.40 32.09 2.87
N ASP A 817 35.37 32.87 2.54
CA ASP A 817 34.74 33.85 3.42
C ASP A 817 33.68 33.26 4.37
N VAL A 818 33.30 32.00 4.15
CA VAL A 818 32.24 31.31 4.89
C VAL A 818 32.82 30.17 5.71
N GLN A 819 32.45 30.10 6.99
CA GLN A 819 32.75 28.95 7.84
C GLN A 819 31.45 28.37 8.37
N CYS A 820 31.23 27.09 8.13
CA CYS A 820 30.11 26.32 8.63
C CYS A 820 30.62 25.20 9.54
N GLU A 821 29.95 24.98 10.67
CA GLU A 821 30.14 23.74 11.44
C GLU A 821 29.60 22.56 10.63
N ILE A 822 30.35 21.46 10.59
CA ILE A 822 29.96 20.22 9.94
C ILE A 822 29.75 19.12 10.98
N GLY A 823 28.62 18.45 10.88
CA GLY A 823 28.22 17.37 11.77
C GLY A 823 27.73 16.15 11.00
N MET A 824 27.53 15.05 11.71
CA MET A 824 26.87 13.87 11.15
C MET A 824 25.65 13.48 11.98
N MET A 825 24.68 12.88 11.29
CA MET A 825 23.58 12.23 11.96
C MET A 825 24.04 10.84 12.44
N ILE A 826 23.94 10.58 13.74
CA ILE A 826 24.18 9.26 14.33
C ILE A 826 22.85 8.52 14.33
N GLU A 827 22.60 7.82 13.24
CA GLU A 827 21.36 7.06 13.00
C GLU A 827 21.60 5.61 12.58
N VAL A 828 22.86 5.24 12.30
CA VAL A 828 23.26 3.86 12.04
C VAL A 828 23.97 3.30 13.28
N PRO A 829 23.66 2.07 13.76
CA PRO A 829 24.29 1.52 14.96
C PRO A 829 25.82 1.45 14.87
N SER A 830 26.38 1.16 13.69
CA SER A 830 27.83 1.17 13.47
C SER A 830 28.46 2.54 13.73
N ALA A 831 27.77 3.62 13.36
CA ALA A 831 28.25 4.98 13.61
C ALA A 831 28.28 5.33 15.10
N ALA A 832 27.26 4.92 15.86
CA ALA A 832 27.23 5.09 17.31
C ALA A 832 28.33 4.27 18.02
N LEU A 833 28.56 3.02 17.58
CA LEU A 833 29.62 2.16 18.10
C LEU A 833 31.04 2.68 17.80
N MET A 834 31.20 3.42 16.70
CA MET A 834 32.48 4.01 16.27
C MET A 834 32.54 5.53 16.49
N ALA A 835 31.67 6.10 17.33
CA ALA A 835 31.55 7.55 17.51
C ALA A 835 32.88 8.20 17.95
N ASP A 836 33.75 7.49 18.66
CA ASP A 836 35.08 7.94 19.09
C ASP A 836 36.07 8.08 17.92
N VAL A 837 35.86 7.33 16.84
CA VAL A 837 36.64 7.42 15.59
C VAL A 837 36.15 8.58 14.74
N PHE A 838 34.84 8.86 14.72
CA PHE A 838 34.25 9.96 13.94
C PHE A 838 34.46 11.33 14.62
N ALA A 839 34.33 11.41 15.94
CA ALA A 839 34.30 12.67 16.69
C ALA A 839 35.51 13.61 16.46
N PRO A 840 36.77 13.15 16.28
CA PRO A 840 37.90 14.02 15.98
C PRO A 840 37.81 14.75 14.63
N GLU A 841 36.92 14.33 13.73
CA GLU A 841 36.81 14.84 12.36
C GLU A 841 35.60 15.76 12.13
N LEU A 842 34.81 16.02 13.18
CA LEU A 842 33.51 16.70 13.11
C LEU A 842 33.38 17.77 14.19
N ASP A 843 32.43 18.69 14.05
CA ASP A 843 32.13 19.73 15.04
C ASP A 843 31.01 19.31 16.01
N PHE A 844 30.10 18.44 15.55
CA PHE A 844 28.97 17.96 16.34
C PHE A 844 28.38 16.64 15.83
N PHE A 845 27.59 16.00 16.69
CA PHE A 845 26.68 14.91 16.33
C PHE A 845 25.23 15.31 16.56
N SER A 846 24.32 14.78 15.74
CA SER A 846 22.89 14.78 16.07
C SER A 846 22.34 13.37 15.95
N ILE A 847 21.68 12.86 16.98
CA ILE A 847 21.19 11.49 17.01
C ILE A 847 19.81 11.43 16.37
N GLY A 848 19.70 10.69 15.28
CA GLY A 848 18.44 10.40 14.60
C GLY A 848 17.78 9.17 15.20
N THR A 849 17.08 9.31 16.33
CA THR A 849 16.56 8.14 17.08
C THR A 849 15.56 7.31 16.28
N ASN A 850 14.87 7.88 15.30
CA ASN A 850 13.88 7.15 14.50
C ASN A 850 14.56 6.03 13.69
N ASP A 851 15.61 6.37 12.93
CA ASP A 851 16.35 5.40 12.12
C ASP A 851 17.28 4.55 13.01
N LEU A 852 17.88 5.13 14.07
CA LEU A 852 18.69 4.38 15.04
C LEU A 852 17.89 3.26 15.72
N THR A 853 16.65 3.54 16.12
CA THR A 853 15.76 2.54 16.74
C THR A 853 15.41 1.45 15.76
N GLN A 854 15.02 1.83 14.54
CA GLN A 854 14.69 0.88 13.47
C GLN A 854 15.85 -0.08 13.18
N TYR A 855 17.08 0.41 13.01
CA TYR A 855 18.22 -0.45 12.70
C TYR A 855 18.75 -1.22 13.91
N THR A 856 18.66 -0.68 15.12
CA THR A 856 19.13 -1.37 16.33
C THR A 856 18.17 -2.49 16.74
N LEU A 857 16.87 -2.27 16.61
CA LEU A 857 15.84 -3.26 16.96
C LEU A 857 15.44 -4.13 15.76
N ALA A 858 15.92 -3.81 14.56
CA ALA A 858 15.55 -4.46 13.30
C ALA A 858 14.03 -4.47 13.06
N VAL A 859 13.37 -3.33 13.34
CA VAL A 859 11.92 -3.16 13.18
C VAL A 859 11.65 -1.97 12.27
N ASP A 860 10.99 -2.22 11.14
CA ASP A 860 10.48 -1.15 10.27
C ASP A 860 9.35 -0.39 10.97
N ARG A 861 9.53 0.92 11.13
CA ARG A 861 8.52 1.80 11.74
C ARG A 861 7.22 1.90 10.94
N GLY A 862 7.26 1.61 9.63
CA GLY A 862 6.09 1.53 8.76
C GLY A 862 5.30 0.22 8.91
N HIS A 863 5.85 -0.78 9.60
CA HIS A 863 5.24 -2.10 9.70
C HIS A 863 4.04 -2.12 10.66
N ALA A 864 2.84 -2.37 10.13
CA ALA A 864 1.56 -2.24 10.84
C ALA A 864 1.46 -3.02 12.18
N LYS A 865 2.11 -4.19 12.27
CA LYS A 865 2.07 -5.05 13.49
C LYS A 865 3.27 -4.85 14.43
N LEU A 866 4.44 -4.49 13.88
CA LEU A 866 5.72 -4.55 14.60
C LEU A 866 6.17 -3.18 15.11
N SER A 867 5.71 -2.10 14.49
CA SER A 867 6.06 -0.72 14.86
C SER A 867 5.83 -0.41 16.35
N ARG A 868 4.89 -1.11 17.01
CA ARG A 868 4.64 -1.01 18.46
C ARG A 868 5.84 -1.42 19.33
N GLN A 869 6.71 -2.29 18.82
CA GLN A 869 7.89 -2.79 19.54
C GLN A 869 9.10 -1.85 19.38
N ALA A 870 9.05 -0.89 18.46
CA ALA A 870 10.14 0.03 18.15
C ALA A 870 10.14 1.27 19.07
N ASP A 871 10.27 1.08 20.38
CA ASP A 871 10.33 2.20 21.33
C ASP A 871 11.75 2.82 21.39
N PRO A 872 11.92 4.12 21.09
CA PRO A 872 13.22 4.77 21.13
C PRO A 872 13.79 4.97 22.54
N ILE A 873 13.00 4.82 23.62
CA ILE A 873 13.51 4.87 25.01
C ILE A 873 14.21 3.57 25.42
N HIS A 874 14.15 2.53 24.59
CA HIS A 874 14.68 1.21 24.92
C HIS A 874 16.15 1.29 25.39
N PRO A 875 16.57 0.52 26.42
CA PRO A 875 17.91 0.63 27.00
C PRO A 875 19.07 0.45 26.00
N SER A 876 18.88 -0.35 24.94
CA SER A 876 19.88 -0.46 23.86
C SER A 876 20.13 0.89 23.16
N ILE A 877 19.08 1.67 22.89
CA ILE A 877 19.16 2.98 22.24
C ILE A 877 19.79 3.98 23.19
N LEU A 878 19.36 4.01 24.46
CA LEU A 878 19.97 4.87 25.49
C LEU A 878 21.46 4.60 25.67
N ARG A 879 21.90 3.32 25.59
CA ARG A 879 23.33 2.95 25.63
C ARG A 879 24.09 3.46 24.42
N LEU A 880 23.51 3.39 23.22
CA LEU A 880 24.14 3.96 22.01
C LEU A 880 24.24 5.49 22.09
N ILE A 881 23.24 6.16 22.68
CA ILE A 881 23.27 7.60 22.97
C ILE A 881 24.39 7.91 23.96
N ASP A 882 24.46 7.20 25.08
CA ASP A 882 25.50 7.38 26.12
C ASP A 882 26.92 7.17 25.56
N LEU A 883 27.13 6.13 24.74
CA LEU A 883 28.39 5.89 24.04
C LEU A 883 28.77 7.08 23.14
N THR A 884 27.81 7.57 22.37
CA THR A 884 27.99 8.70 21.45
C THR A 884 28.34 9.99 22.22
N VAL A 885 27.62 10.28 23.31
CA VAL A 885 27.88 11.46 24.15
C VAL A 885 29.26 11.38 24.80
N LYS A 886 29.63 10.22 25.36
CA LYS A 886 30.97 10.02 25.95
C LYS A 886 32.10 10.17 24.93
N ALA A 887 31.89 9.71 23.69
CA ALA A 887 32.84 9.89 22.61
C ALA A 887 32.98 11.38 22.22
N ALA A 888 31.87 12.10 22.13
CA ALA A 888 31.82 13.52 21.84
C ALA A 888 32.52 14.36 22.93
N GLU A 889 32.20 14.12 24.20
CA GLU A 889 32.81 14.83 25.34
C GLU A 889 34.32 14.67 25.38
N ARG A 890 34.85 13.46 25.09
CA ARG A 890 36.31 13.21 25.02
C ARG A 890 37.01 14.02 23.93
N ASN A 891 36.29 14.39 22.88
CA ASN A 891 36.80 15.13 21.72
C ASN A 891 36.36 16.60 21.71
N ASN A 892 35.69 17.09 22.75
CA ASN A 892 35.18 18.45 22.88
C ASN A 892 34.20 18.88 21.78
N ILE A 893 33.41 17.94 21.25
CA ILE A 893 32.28 18.21 20.36
C ILE A 893 30.97 18.04 21.12
N TRP A 894 29.87 18.59 20.60
CA TRP A 894 28.56 18.52 21.26
C TRP A 894 27.63 17.53 20.56
N VAL A 895 26.61 17.06 21.30
CA VAL A 895 25.62 16.10 20.80
C VAL A 895 24.21 16.68 20.95
N GLY A 896 23.47 16.68 19.85
CA GLY A 896 22.03 16.92 19.79
C GLY A 896 21.23 15.64 19.55
N VAL A 897 19.90 15.73 19.68
CA VAL A 897 18.96 14.64 19.35
C VAL A 897 17.80 15.24 18.55
N CYS A 898 17.52 14.73 17.35
CA CYS A 898 16.47 15.27 16.47
C CYS A 898 15.31 14.30 16.15
N GLY A 899 15.34 13.09 16.74
CA GLY A 899 14.26 12.12 16.60
C GLY A 899 13.15 12.28 17.65
N GLU A 900 12.10 11.45 17.56
CA GLU A 900 10.89 11.57 18.39
C GLU A 900 11.15 11.48 19.89
N LEU A 901 12.22 10.80 20.30
CA LEU A 901 12.62 10.71 21.71
C LEU A 901 12.86 12.09 22.34
N ALA A 902 13.31 13.08 21.55
CA ALA A 902 13.52 14.45 22.04
C ALA A 902 12.22 15.17 22.41
N ALA A 903 11.07 14.72 21.89
CA ALA A 903 9.77 15.32 22.13
C ALA A 903 9.10 14.85 23.42
N ASP A 904 9.58 13.76 24.02
CA ASP A 904 9.05 13.24 25.28
C ASP A 904 9.67 13.99 26.49
N PRO A 905 8.87 14.61 27.37
CA PRO A 905 9.40 15.39 28.49
C PRO A 905 10.21 14.56 29.50
N PHE A 906 9.89 13.28 29.70
CA PHE A 906 10.64 12.41 30.60
C PHE A 906 11.97 11.99 29.97
N ALA A 907 11.95 11.53 28.71
CA ALA A 907 13.16 11.21 27.97
C ALA A 907 14.09 12.42 27.83
N ALA A 908 13.56 13.64 27.65
CA ALA A 908 14.35 14.87 27.65
C ALA A 908 15.19 15.05 28.93
N THR A 909 14.64 14.70 30.09
CA THR A 909 15.41 14.71 31.35
C THR A 909 16.51 13.65 31.35
N LEU A 910 16.24 12.43 30.88
CA LEU A 910 17.25 11.38 30.74
C LEU A 910 18.38 11.82 29.80
N LEU A 911 18.04 12.38 28.64
CA LEU A 911 18.99 12.88 27.66
C LEU A 911 19.87 14.02 28.24
N MET A 912 19.28 14.94 28.99
CA MET A 912 20.03 15.96 29.74
C MET A 912 20.99 15.31 30.75
N GLY A 913 20.54 14.26 31.45
CA GLY A 913 21.35 13.46 32.38
C GLY A 913 22.51 12.74 31.71
N LEU A 914 22.31 12.23 30.48
CA LEU A 914 23.35 11.61 29.66
C LEU A 914 24.37 12.61 29.10
N GLY A 915 24.05 13.91 29.09
CA GLY A 915 24.96 14.98 28.66
C GLY A 915 24.62 15.62 27.31
N VAL A 916 23.48 15.27 26.70
CA VAL A 916 22.97 15.89 25.47
C VAL A 916 22.81 17.41 25.67
N LYS A 917 23.14 18.19 24.63
CA LYS A 917 23.13 19.67 24.68
C LYS A 917 21.96 20.31 23.94
N GLU A 918 21.46 19.64 22.90
CA GLU A 918 20.42 20.16 22.01
C GLU A 918 19.31 19.11 21.82
N LEU A 919 18.05 19.52 21.92
CA LEU A 919 16.88 18.72 21.57
C LEU A 919 16.12 19.40 20.44
N SER A 920 15.97 18.69 19.32
CA SER A 920 15.22 19.14 18.16
C SER A 920 13.97 18.28 17.95
N MET A 921 12.80 18.91 17.89
CA MET A 921 11.51 18.20 17.93
C MET A 921 10.42 18.90 17.13
N SER A 922 9.21 18.32 17.12
CA SER A 922 8.04 19.01 16.57
C SER A 922 7.66 20.23 17.44
N SER A 923 7.16 21.29 16.80
CA SER A 923 6.90 22.57 17.48
C SER A 923 5.92 22.47 18.65
N LYS A 924 4.98 21.52 18.62
CA LYS A 924 3.96 21.32 19.67
C LYS A 924 4.55 20.79 20.98
N ALA A 925 5.66 20.06 20.94
CA ALA A 925 6.27 19.45 22.13
C ALA A 925 7.15 20.45 22.92
N ILE A 926 7.63 21.51 22.26
CA ILE A 926 8.61 22.46 22.80
C ILE A 926 8.20 23.02 24.18
N PRO A 927 6.97 23.54 24.39
CA PRO A 927 6.62 24.12 25.68
C PRO A 927 6.73 23.13 26.85
N MET A 928 6.25 21.91 26.65
CA MET A 928 6.25 20.86 27.68
C MET A 928 7.66 20.37 27.97
N VAL A 929 8.49 20.14 26.95
CA VAL A 929 9.88 19.73 27.14
C VAL A 929 10.68 20.81 27.87
N LYS A 930 10.53 22.08 27.49
CA LYS A 930 11.17 23.19 28.21
C LYS A 930 10.70 23.26 29.67
N ALA A 931 9.42 23.03 29.94
CA ALA A 931 8.89 23.01 31.30
C ALA A 931 9.48 21.86 32.13
N ALA A 932 9.59 20.65 31.57
CA ALA A 932 10.19 19.50 32.26
C ALA A 932 11.68 19.73 32.57
N ILE A 933 12.45 20.25 31.61
CA ILE A 933 13.87 20.58 31.84
C ILE A 933 14.02 21.59 32.98
N ARG A 934 13.19 22.65 33.02
CA ARG A 934 13.21 23.65 34.10
C ARG A 934 12.84 23.09 35.47
N GLN A 935 12.06 22.02 35.51
CA GLN A 935 11.64 21.37 36.75
C GLN A 935 12.65 20.32 37.22
N ALA A 936 13.54 19.85 36.34
CA ALA A 936 14.54 18.83 36.67
C ALA A 936 15.87 19.43 37.17
N SER A 937 16.62 18.67 37.97
CA SER A 937 18.05 18.87 38.22
C SER A 937 18.85 17.95 37.30
N LYS A 938 19.92 18.46 36.68
CA LYS A 938 20.84 17.63 35.91
C LYS A 938 21.47 16.52 36.75
N ALA A 939 21.83 16.80 37.99
CA ALA A 939 22.45 15.79 38.86
C ALA A 939 21.51 14.61 39.17
N GLU A 940 20.23 14.90 39.42
CA GLU A 940 19.19 13.88 39.62
C GLU A 940 18.92 13.13 38.32
N SER A 941 18.73 13.85 37.21
CA SER A 941 18.55 13.26 35.88
C SER A 941 19.73 12.37 35.45
N ALA A 942 20.96 12.71 35.83
CA ALA A 942 22.13 11.87 35.56
C ALA A 942 22.07 10.55 36.33
N THR A 943 21.60 10.58 37.58
CA THR A 943 21.39 9.36 38.39
C THR A 943 20.29 8.50 37.78
N LEU A 944 19.19 9.13 37.38
CA LEU A 944 18.06 8.48 36.72
C LEU A 944 18.47 7.86 35.37
N ALA A 945 19.24 8.58 34.57
CA ALA A 945 19.79 8.08 33.32
C ALA A 945 20.68 6.84 33.53
N GLN A 946 21.52 6.82 34.58
CA GLN A 946 22.31 5.62 34.90
C GLN A 946 21.44 4.41 35.29
N GLN A 947 20.30 4.63 35.94
CA GLN A 947 19.33 3.56 36.21
C GLN A 947 18.64 3.09 34.93
N ALA A 948 18.24 4.02 34.05
CA ALA A 948 17.62 3.72 32.76
C ALA A 948 18.55 2.87 31.87
N LEU A 949 19.86 3.15 31.86
CA LEU A 949 20.85 2.35 31.15
C LEU A 949 20.95 0.89 31.66
N GLN A 950 20.54 0.64 32.91
CA GLN A 950 20.55 -0.68 33.57
C GLN A 950 19.21 -1.41 33.49
N ALA A 951 18.15 -0.76 33.00
CA ALA A 951 16.86 -1.40 32.80
C ALA A 951 16.96 -2.55 31.78
N ILE A 952 16.04 -3.51 31.89
CA ILE A 952 16.01 -4.72 31.04
C ILE A 952 15.32 -4.45 29.69
N ASP A 953 14.36 -3.53 29.67
CA ASP A 953 13.51 -3.18 28.52
C ASP A 953 12.99 -1.73 28.67
N ALA A 954 12.18 -1.27 27.69
CA ALA A 954 11.58 0.07 27.70
C ALA A 954 10.62 0.29 28.88
N GLU A 955 9.82 -0.73 29.23
CA GLU A 955 8.89 -0.68 30.36
C GLU A 955 9.62 -0.43 31.68
N GLY A 956 10.73 -1.13 31.92
CA GLY A 956 11.59 -0.91 33.07
C GLY A 956 12.17 0.51 33.14
N VAL A 957 12.35 1.20 31.99
CA VAL A 957 12.74 2.61 31.97
C VAL A 957 11.58 3.51 32.36
N TYR A 958 10.37 3.28 31.82
CA TYR A 958 9.18 4.07 32.17
C TYR A 958 8.80 3.93 33.65
N GLN A 959 9.01 2.76 34.27
CA GLN A 959 8.78 2.56 35.71
C GLN A 959 9.67 3.44 36.61
N LEU A 960 10.74 4.05 36.07
CA LEU A 960 11.54 5.01 36.83
C LEU A 960 10.80 6.35 36.99
N LYS A 961 9.89 6.69 36.07
CA LYS A 961 9.06 7.91 36.11
C LYS A 961 8.13 7.95 37.34
N SER A 962 7.60 6.81 37.76
CA SER A 962 6.62 6.71 38.85
C SER A 962 7.23 6.72 40.25
N LYS A 963 8.57 6.60 40.38
CA LYS A 963 9.26 6.67 41.68
C LYS A 963 9.62 8.09 42.12
N GLU A 964 9.48 9.08 41.24
CA GLU A 964 9.71 10.51 41.51
C GLU A 964 8.42 11.30 41.84
N ALA A 965 7.23 10.68 41.68
CA ALA A 965 5.93 11.32 41.94
C ALA A 965 5.50 11.28 43.41
#